data_AF-A0A936MTX9-F1
#
_entry.id   AF-A0A936MTX9-F1
#
_cell.length_a   1.000
_cell.length_b   1.000
_cell.length_c   1.000
_cell.angle_alpha   90.00
_cell.angle_beta   90.00
_cell.angle_gamma   90.00
#
_symmetry.space_group_name_H-M   'P 1'
#
loop_
_entity.id
_entity.type
_entity.pdbx_description
1 polymer ?
#
loop_
_entity_poly.entity_id
_entity_poly.type
_entity_poly.pdbx_seq_one_letter_code
_entity_poly.pdbx_strand_id
1 'polypeptide(L)'
;MKLAGGAISGAPYVHVRTTRAFDGDVRMRFFLRRCGQFWSVVIIVAESTMGCGGAVPTENADHELPARHGEVEGDEVSAIAAPNRYLLFPDVSSEVPVTLDLDKQKALSLFGPVFSQRIRLLEVESTTLLENVVTTIRDACGTSWKNDANDPGYDCQKTALGRSFGSNWRSSPEFALVRLLGTTPANVDLAGTSLEDFAKLVDRNPGTFRFDFAEVLAGALGIRRTDAIVPISAIVGSLQRNLLATHPSVMNERGLLPVSLHDALLDLAPLANKFGPVGRAPYLNGGEHPGILLPDDSGFRTKSNVLRPNFRMRVEARSNLYRVQGIEFSSGAGDMFLVLGKAPLSFDFTDGKAFTVEGIEDDPTIDMRLAIEEAPASGSCAGNPHCRPFFMGNIVREAAKSAYGKRVYQRCHVGFNGLCLVGVDIGKQGSMPGFATFTNDLESIMVPSPQFLWDLLEDVALVQLHDPTGDGVADIAPGKARPVLALRGIPIGVRGAELVRQMRPVLQSQEETIADIIAGNYWQENDDLDVFVMQGLPTDEPYLFFVAPSDVRPDPENPGQPKPYSYMRPGFFSRADLTESSRVSRTSIPGVDDTEHEKVLLTKGSRVLYAQDDGGDVYELSIFVPEDLGQTFPLEIAVKNLGRSD
;
A
#
# COMPACT_ATOMS: atom_id res chain seq x y z
N MET A 1 -24.45 0.98 42.48
CA MET A 1 -25.73 0.37 42.94
C MET A 1 -25.82 -1.02 42.29
N LYS A 2 -26.11 -2.08 43.05
CA LYS A 2 -25.96 -3.50 42.66
C LYS A 2 -27.34 -4.19 42.55
N LEU A 3 -27.39 -5.22 41.69
CA LEU A 3 -28.45 -6.25 41.44
C LEU A 3 -29.63 -5.79 40.55
N ALA A 4 -30.27 -6.59 39.68
CA ALA A 4 -30.06 -7.93 39.09
C ALA A 4 -31.19 -8.17 38.04
N GLY A 5 -30.95 -9.04 37.04
CA GLY A 5 -31.95 -9.90 36.36
C GLY A 5 -33.11 -9.29 35.56
N GLY A 6 -33.19 -9.61 34.26
CA GLY A 6 -34.42 -9.50 33.47
C GLY A 6 -34.19 -9.40 31.97
N ALA A 7 -34.40 -10.48 31.23
CA ALA A 7 -34.58 -10.44 29.78
C ALA A 7 -35.92 -9.78 29.43
N ILE A 8 -35.93 -8.90 28.42
CA ILE A 8 -36.98 -8.72 27.38
C ILE A 8 -36.45 -7.72 26.34
N SER A 9 -36.77 -8.04 25.10
CA SER A 9 -36.54 -7.35 23.83
C SER A 9 -36.63 -5.82 23.85
N GLY A 10 -35.64 -5.16 23.25
CA GLY A 10 -35.74 -3.80 22.75
C GLY A 10 -35.07 -3.70 21.39
N ALA A 11 -35.86 -3.69 20.31
CA ALA A 11 -35.39 -3.25 19.01
C ALA A 11 -35.18 -1.73 19.05
N PRO A 12 -34.10 -1.17 18.47
CA PRO A 12 -33.96 0.27 18.35
C PRO A 12 -34.96 0.80 17.31
N TYR A 13 -35.81 1.75 17.73
CA TYR A 13 -36.63 2.54 16.82
C TYR A 13 -35.74 3.60 16.13
N VAL A 14 -35.72 3.63 14.80
CA VAL A 14 -35.13 4.71 14.01
C VAL A 14 -36.22 5.72 13.67
N HIS A 15 -36.11 6.96 14.16
CA HIS A 15 -36.95 8.06 13.72
C HIS A 15 -36.43 8.60 12.38
N VAL A 16 -37.18 8.37 11.30
CA VAL A 16 -36.93 9.00 9.99
C VAL A 16 -37.86 10.21 9.86
N ARG A 17 -37.29 11.42 9.75
CA ARG A 17 -38.03 12.63 9.33
C ARG A 17 -37.82 12.83 7.84
N THR A 18 -38.87 12.67 7.04
CA THR A 18 -38.86 13.02 5.62
C THR A 18 -39.22 14.50 5.45
N THR A 19 -38.52 15.21 4.55
CA THR A 19 -38.69 16.66 4.30
C THR A 19 -39.62 16.97 3.13
N ARG A 20 -40.37 15.99 2.59
CA ARG A 20 -41.42 16.19 1.58
C ARG A 20 -42.58 15.22 1.80
N ALA A 21 -43.81 15.74 1.66
CA ALA A 21 -45.02 14.95 1.59
C ALA A 21 -45.07 14.23 0.22
N PHE A 22 -45.20 12.90 0.25
CA PHE A 22 -45.52 12.09 -0.92
C PHE A 22 -46.95 11.58 -0.75
N ASP A 23 -47.84 11.89 -1.70
CA ASP A 23 -49.14 11.23 -1.84
C ASP A 23 -48.94 9.96 -2.66
N GLY A 24 -48.78 8.82 -1.96
CA GLY A 24 -48.64 7.49 -2.56
C GLY A 24 -48.13 6.45 -1.55
N ASP A 25 -48.63 5.21 -1.66
CA ASP A 25 -48.23 4.09 -0.80
C ASP A 25 -46.79 3.64 -1.13
N VAL A 26 -45.82 4.03 -0.32
CA VAL A 26 -44.43 3.55 -0.40
C VAL A 26 -44.29 2.29 0.45
N ARG A 27 -44.09 1.13 -0.17
CA ARG A 27 -43.75 -0.11 0.55
C ARG A 27 -42.23 -0.25 0.67
N MET A 28 -41.69 0.01 1.85
CA MET A 28 -40.29 -0.28 2.18
C MET A 28 -40.16 -1.73 2.66
N ARG A 29 -39.21 -2.49 2.09
CA ARG A 29 -38.78 -3.79 2.64
C ARG A 29 -37.44 -3.62 3.33
N PHE A 30 -37.35 -4.10 4.56
CA PHE A 30 -36.12 -4.13 5.35
C PHE A 30 -35.51 -5.54 5.27
N PHE A 31 -34.26 -5.62 4.85
CA PHE A 31 -33.49 -6.86 4.95
C PHE A 31 -32.46 -6.74 6.08
N LEU A 32 -32.54 -7.67 7.03
CA LEU A 32 -31.60 -7.82 8.12
C LEU A 32 -30.66 -8.98 7.78
N ARG A 33 -29.39 -8.67 7.50
CA ARG A 33 -28.36 -9.69 7.29
C ARG A 33 -27.44 -9.75 8.50
N ARG A 34 -27.18 -10.97 8.97
CA ARG A 34 -26.27 -11.23 10.10
C ARG A 34 -24.89 -11.64 9.56
N CYS A 35 -23.88 -10.80 9.79
CA CYS A 35 -22.48 -11.13 9.54
C CYS A 35 -21.74 -11.15 10.87
N GLY A 36 -21.53 -12.34 11.44
CA GLY A 36 -20.92 -12.49 12.76
C GLY A 36 -21.78 -11.91 13.90
N GLN A 37 -21.18 -11.08 14.76
CA GLN A 37 -21.86 -10.45 15.90
C GLN A 37 -22.58 -9.13 15.57
N PHE A 38 -22.54 -8.66 14.32
CA PHE A 38 -23.15 -7.39 13.93
C PHE A 38 -24.31 -7.58 12.94
N TRP A 39 -25.30 -6.70 13.04
CA TRP A 39 -26.44 -6.59 12.14
C TRP A 39 -26.25 -5.39 11.22
N SER A 40 -26.40 -5.60 9.92
CA SER A 40 -26.43 -4.52 8.93
C SER A 40 -27.84 -4.40 8.36
N VAL A 41 -28.35 -3.18 8.26
CA VAL A 41 -29.63 -2.86 7.63
C VAL A 41 -29.34 -2.27 6.25
N VAL A 42 -29.85 -2.93 5.20
CA VAL A 42 -29.80 -2.43 3.83
C VAL A 42 -31.20 -1.90 3.49
N ILE A 43 -31.27 -0.65 3.03
CA ILE A 43 -32.53 0.00 2.60
C ILE A 43 -32.50 0.08 1.08
N ILE A 44 -33.48 -0.52 0.43
CA ILE A 44 -33.72 -0.38 -1.01
C ILE A 44 -35.02 0.40 -1.18
N VAL A 45 -34.96 1.51 -1.91
CA VAL A 45 -36.15 2.28 -2.32
C VAL A 45 -36.48 1.85 -3.74
N ALA A 46 -37.63 1.21 -3.93
CA ALA A 46 -38.18 0.93 -5.24
C ALA A 46 -39.22 2.00 -5.59
N GLU A 47 -39.05 2.70 -6.71
CA GLU A 47 -40.10 3.52 -7.31
C GLU A 47 -41.05 2.60 -8.10
N SER A 48 -42.34 2.64 -7.81
CA SER A 48 -43.36 1.90 -8.57
C SER A 48 -44.06 2.82 -9.56
N THR A 49 -44.00 2.49 -10.84
CA THR A 49 -44.93 3.01 -11.85
C THR A 49 -46.27 2.26 -11.74
N MET A 50 -47.37 3.04 -11.76
CA MET A 50 -48.74 2.59 -11.54
C MET A 50 -49.22 1.60 -12.61
N GLY A 51 -49.74 0.45 -12.17
CA GLY A 51 -50.56 -0.47 -12.96
C GLY A 51 -51.83 -0.84 -12.21
N CYS A 52 -53.00 -0.58 -12.82
CA CYS A 52 -54.33 -0.78 -12.25
C CYS A 52 -54.59 -2.24 -11.83
N GLY A 53 -54.96 -2.45 -10.56
CA GLY A 53 -55.41 -3.75 -10.04
C GLY A 53 -56.86 -3.72 -9.57
N GLY A 54 -57.71 -4.51 -10.24
CA GLY A 54 -59.04 -4.89 -9.76
C GLY A 54 -58.96 -5.98 -8.69
N ALA A 55 -59.87 -5.90 -7.71
CA ALA A 55 -59.92 -6.74 -6.52
C ALA A 55 -60.38 -8.18 -6.79
N VAL A 56 -59.88 -9.13 -5.97
CA VAL A 56 -60.48 -10.45 -5.76
C VAL A 56 -60.61 -10.68 -4.24
N PRO A 57 -61.78 -11.13 -3.74
CA PRO A 57 -61.95 -11.49 -2.34
C PRO A 57 -61.59 -12.96 -2.06
N THR A 58 -61.13 -13.17 -0.82
CA THR A 58 -60.77 -14.44 -0.18
C THR A 58 -61.99 -15.28 0.19
N GLU A 59 -61.93 -16.60 0.02
CA GLU A 59 -62.72 -17.54 0.82
C GLU A 59 -61.94 -18.84 1.09
N ASN A 60 -61.92 -19.22 2.37
CA ASN A 60 -61.39 -20.47 2.90
C ASN A 60 -62.47 -21.56 2.81
N ALA A 61 -62.07 -22.81 2.56
CA ALA A 61 -62.77 -23.97 3.11
C ALA A 61 -61.87 -25.22 3.13
N ASP A 62 -61.71 -25.79 4.32
CA ASP A 62 -61.20 -27.12 4.61
C ASP A 62 -62.18 -28.22 4.12
N HIS A 63 -61.66 -29.38 3.66
CA HIS A 63 -62.08 -30.71 4.17
C HIS A 63 -61.31 -31.90 3.56
N GLU A 64 -61.30 -32.96 4.37
CA GLU A 64 -60.58 -34.23 4.37
C GLU A 64 -60.72 -35.19 3.16
N LEU A 65 -59.72 -36.10 3.09
CA LEU A 65 -59.55 -37.28 2.23
C LEU A 65 -60.66 -38.35 2.41
N PRO A 66 -60.83 -39.28 1.44
CA PRO A 66 -60.22 -40.61 1.64
C PRO A 66 -59.69 -41.31 0.37
N ALA A 67 -58.80 -42.28 0.60
CA ALA A 67 -58.18 -43.17 -0.38
C ALA A 67 -59.14 -44.26 -0.92
N ARG A 68 -58.94 -44.70 -2.18
CA ARG A 68 -58.81 -46.11 -2.61
C ARG A 68 -58.67 -46.31 -4.14
N HIS A 69 -57.70 -47.15 -4.48
CA HIS A 69 -57.57 -48.14 -5.57
C HIS A 69 -58.10 -47.84 -7.00
N GLY A 70 -57.20 -48.02 -7.97
CA GLY A 70 -57.51 -48.39 -9.35
C GLY A 70 -56.30 -48.27 -10.25
N GLU A 71 -55.52 -49.35 -10.39
CA GLU A 71 -54.60 -49.53 -11.53
C GLU A 71 -55.43 -49.62 -12.81
N VAL A 72 -55.15 -48.74 -13.77
CA VAL A 72 -55.45 -48.93 -15.19
C VAL A 72 -54.23 -48.46 -15.96
N GLU A 73 -53.53 -49.42 -16.58
CA GLU A 73 -52.58 -49.16 -17.65
C GLU A 73 -53.28 -48.38 -18.77
N GLY A 74 -52.76 -47.19 -19.06
CA GLY A 74 -53.09 -46.43 -20.26
C GLY A 74 -51.82 -45.75 -20.75
N ASP A 75 -51.45 -46.02 -22.01
CA ASP A 75 -50.37 -45.37 -22.74
C ASP A 75 -50.40 -43.85 -22.50
N GLU A 76 -49.42 -43.34 -21.74
CA GLU A 76 -49.09 -41.91 -21.74
C GLU A 76 -48.47 -41.57 -23.09
N VAL A 77 -49.31 -41.12 -24.01
CA VAL A 77 -48.88 -40.20 -25.06
C VAL A 77 -48.37 -38.96 -24.32
N SER A 78 -47.04 -38.86 -24.19
CA SER A 78 -46.33 -37.72 -23.61
C SER A 78 -46.93 -36.43 -24.16
N ALA A 79 -47.71 -35.73 -23.33
CA ALA A 79 -48.25 -34.44 -23.70
C ALA A 79 -47.07 -33.51 -23.91
N ILE A 80 -46.84 -33.09 -25.15
CA ILE A 80 -45.83 -32.09 -25.49
C ILE A 80 -46.16 -30.86 -24.64
N ALA A 81 -45.34 -30.60 -23.61
CA ALA A 81 -45.50 -29.44 -22.76
C ALA A 81 -45.52 -28.18 -23.63
N ALA A 82 -46.49 -27.29 -23.39
CA ALA A 82 -46.54 -26.02 -24.08
C ALA A 82 -45.21 -25.27 -23.84
N PRO A 83 -44.64 -24.62 -24.87
CA PRO A 83 -43.36 -23.93 -24.72
C PRO A 83 -43.48 -22.79 -23.70
N ASN A 84 -42.46 -22.65 -22.85
CA ASN A 84 -42.37 -21.53 -21.90
C ASN A 84 -42.07 -20.25 -22.66
N ARG A 85 -42.81 -19.16 -22.39
CA ARG A 85 -42.69 -17.88 -23.08
C ARG A 85 -42.09 -16.82 -22.17
N TYR A 86 -41.10 -16.10 -22.67
CA TYR A 86 -40.37 -15.07 -21.94
C TYR A 86 -40.39 -13.75 -22.70
N LEU A 87 -40.48 -12.64 -21.96
CA LEU A 87 -40.46 -11.29 -22.50
C LEU A 87 -39.16 -10.62 -22.09
N LEU A 88 -38.36 -10.19 -23.06
CA LEU A 88 -37.05 -9.59 -22.82
C LEU A 88 -36.93 -8.19 -23.44
N PHE A 89 -36.15 -7.33 -22.81
CA PHE A 89 -35.85 -5.99 -23.29
C PHE A 89 -34.36 -5.86 -23.63
N PRO A 90 -34.00 -5.49 -24.87
CA PRO A 90 -32.63 -5.12 -25.20
C PRO A 90 -32.39 -3.69 -24.70
N ASP A 91 -32.10 -3.56 -23.40
CA ASP A 91 -31.78 -2.28 -22.77
C ASP A 91 -30.26 -2.04 -22.75
N VAL A 92 -29.87 -0.77 -22.78
CA VAL A 92 -28.50 -0.34 -22.53
C VAL A 92 -28.53 0.46 -21.24
N SER A 93 -28.15 -0.20 -20.14
CA SER A 93 -27.93 0.48 -18.87
C SER A 93 -27.05 1.72 -19.08
N SER A 94 -27.60 2.91 -18.85
CA SER A 94 -26.95 4.19 -19.16
C SER A 94 -25.63 4.38 -18.40
N GLU A 95 -24.64 4.95 -19.08
CA GLU A 95 -23.30 5.34 -18.62
C GLU A 95 -23.29 6.48 -17.57
N VAL A 96 -24.10 6.42 -16.50
CA VAL A 96 -24.05 7.47 -15.47
C VAL A 96 -22.81 7.26 -14.61
N PRO A 97 -21.85 8.22 -14.57
CA PRO A 97 -20.72 8.11 -13.69
C PRO A 97 -21.18 8.12 -12.24
N VAL A 98 -20.65 7.19 -11.45
CA VAL A 98 -20.89 7.14 -10.00
C VAL A 98 -19.79 7.94 -9.32
N THR A 99 -20.17 8.96 -8.57
CA THR A 99 -19.22 9.67 -7.71
C THR A 99 -19.17 8.99 -6.34
N LEU A 100 -18.00 8.47 -5.97
CA LEU A 100 -17.72 8.01 -4.62
C LEU A 100 -17.13 9.16 -3.80
N ASP A 101 -17.68 9.35 -2.61
CA ASP A 101 -17.26 10.40 -1.68
C ASP A 101 -16.87 9.80 -0.33
N LEU A 102 -15.56 9.75 -0.10
CA LEU A 102 -14.94 8.90 0.90
C LEU A 102 -14.18 9.76 1.93
N ASP A 103 -14.67 9.76 3.16
CA ASP A 103 -13.86 10.11 4.33
C ASP A 103 -13.01 8.89 4.76
N LYS A 104 -12.21 9.05 5.83
CA LYS A 104 -11.35 7.95 6.31
C LYS A 104 -12.13 6.68 6.64
N GLN A 105 -13.27 6.81 7.31
CA GLN A 105 -14.06 5.68 7.78
C GLN A 105 -14.74 4.97 6.60
N LYS A 106 -15.31 5.74 5.65
CA LYS A 106 -15.90 5.20 4.43
C LYS A 106 -14.87 4.50 3.56
N ALA A 107 -13.68 5.08 3.38
CA ALA A 107 -12.60 4.44 2.64
C ALA A 107 -12.17 3.12 3.31
N LEU A 108 -11.97 3.10 4.63
CA LEU A 108 -11.65 1.87 5.36
C LEU A 108 -12.77 0.82 5.26
N SER A 109 -14.04 1.24 5.29
CA SER A 109 -15.18 0.33 5.15
C SER A 109 -15.31 -0.23 3.74
N LEU A 110 -15.03 0.58 2.70
CA LEU A 110 -15.13 0.18 1.31
C LEU A 110 -14.03 -0.81 0.92
N PHE A 111 -12.78 -0.46 1.21
CA PHE A 111 -11.64 -1.29 0.82
C PHE A 111 -11.32 -2.40 1.84
N GLY A 112 -11.72 -2.24 3.10
CA GLY A 112 -11.30 -3.14 4.17
C GLY A 112 -9.78 -3.12 4.42
N PRO A 113 -9.29 -3.78 5.49
CA PRO A 113 -7.87 -3.76 5.85
C PRO A 113 -6.99 -4.49 4.83
N VAL A 114 -7.46 -5.61 4.27
CA VAL A 114 -6.65 -6.43 3.36
C VAL A 114 -6.40 -5.72 2.04
N PHE A 115 -7.43 -5.14 1.41
CA PHE A 115 -7.24 -4.49 0.11
C PHE A 115 -6.63 -3.10 0.23
N SER A 116 -6.96 -2.32 1.28
CA SER A 116 -6.30 -1.02 1.49
C SER A 116 -4.78 -1.14 1.71
N GLN A 117 -4.28 -2.28 2.21
CA GLN A 117 -2.85 -2.55 2.32
C GLN A 117 -2.17 -2.84 0.96
N ARG A 118 -2.94 -3.29 -0.03
CA ARG A 118 -2.45 -3.59 -1.39
C ARG A 118 -2.41 -2.37 -2.29
N ILE A 119 -3.28 -1.39 -2.05
CA ILE A 119 -3.30 -0.14 -2.80
C ILE A 119 -2.12 0.72 -2.34
N ARG A 120 -1.10 0.87 -3.19
CA ARG A 120 0.02 1.77 -2.95
C ARG A 120 -0.43 3.21 -3.24
N LEU A 121 -0.09 4.15 -2.36
CA LEU A 121 -0.33 5.58 -2.61
C LEU A 121 0.94 6.29 -3.05
N LEU A 122 2.05 6.03 -2.38
CA LEU A 122 3.28 6.80 -2.53
C LEU A 122 4.51 5.92 -2.29
N GLU A 123 5.61 6.31 -2.92
CA GLU A 123 6.96 5.92 -2.52
C GLU A 123 7.67 7.18 -2.02
N VAL A 124 7.70 7.36 -0.70
CA VAL A 124 8.21 8.59 -0.09
C VAL A 124 9.73 8.61 -0.19
N GLU A 125 10.26 9.66 -0.78
CA GLU A 125 11.70 9.96 -0.77
C GLU A 125 12.12 10.26 0.68
N SER A 126 13.16 9.56 1.17
CA SER A 126 13.54 9.57 2.58
C SER A 126 14.62 10.58 2.95
N THR A 127 15.30 11.21 1.99
CA THR A 127 16.41 12.16 2.22
C THR A 127 16.00 13.28 3.16
N THR A 128 14.96 14.05 2.81
CA THR A 128 14.58 15.22 3.63
C THR A 128 14.08 14.80 5.02
N LEU A 129 13.32 13.70 5.11
CA LEU A 129 12.88 13.16 6.39
C LEU A 129 14.08 12.77 7.26
N LEU A 130 15.04 12.03 6.71
CA LEU A 130 16.24 11.60 7.44
C LEU A 130 17.15 12.79 7.80
N GLU A 131 17.27 13.80 6.93
CA GLU A 131 17.98 15.04 7.25
C GLU A 131 17.36 15.74 8.47
N ASN A 132 16.02 15.82 8.50
CA ASN A 132 15.28 16.39 9.63
C ASN A 132 15.45 15.55 10.90
N VAL A 133 15.42 14.22 10.79
CA VAL A 133 15.67 13.28 11.90
C VAL A 133 17.08 13.48 12.47
N VAL A 134 18.11 13.36 11.64
CA VAL A 134 19.52 13.43 12.06
C VAL A 134 19.84 14.81 12.64
N THR A 135 19.33 15.88 12.03
CA THR A 135 19.47 17.25 12.54
C THR A 135 18.80 17.41 13.91
N THR A 136 17.57 16.92 14.06
CA THR A 136 16.82 16.99 15.33
C THR A 136 17.56 16.26 16.45
N ILE A 137 18.17 15.10 16.16
CA ILE A 137 18.97 14.36 17.13
C ILE A 137 20.23 15.13 17.50
N ARG A 138 21.03 15.54 16.51
CA ARG A 138 22.28 16.30 16.75
C ARG A 138 22.03 17.57 17.57
N ASP A 139 20.93 18.26 17.29
CA ASP A 139 20.62 19.54 17.94
C ASP A 139 19.74 19.37 19.20
N ALA A 140 19.51 18.12 19.66
CA ALA A 140 18.68 17.81 20.82
C ALA A 140 19.19 18.48 22.11
N CYS A 141 20.50 18.69 22.23
CA CYS A 141 21.12 19.35 23.38
C CYS A 141 21.62 20.77 23.05
N GLY A 142 20.97 21.40 22.05
CA GLY A 142 21.32 22.70 21.53
C GLY A 142 22.39 22.64 20.43
N THR A 143 22.76 23.80 19.90
CA THR A 143 23.71 23.94 18.79
C THR A 143 25.13 24.28 19.26
N SER A 144 25.41 24.13 20.55
CA SER A 144 26.70 24.52 21.13
C SER A 144 27.86 23.68 20.62
N TRP A 145 27.60 22.47 20.10
CA TRP A 145 28.58 21.64 19.40
C TRP A 145 29.37 22.37 18.28
N LYS A 146 28.84 23.49 17.77
CA LYS A 146 29.51 24.37 16.80
C LYS A 146 30.57 25.29 17.41
N ASN A 147 30.69 25.33 18.73
CA ASN A 147 31.70 26.12 19.41
C ASN A 147 33.08 25.51 19.16
N ASP A 148 34.08 26.35 18.91
CA ASP A 148 35.49 25.93 18.80
C ASP A 148 36.06 25.70 20.22
N ALA A 149 35.62 24.59 20.85
CA ALA A 149 35.98 24.22 22.20
C ALA A 149 35.87 22.71 22.43
N ASN A 150 36.82 22.14 23.18
CA ASN A 150 36.86 20.71 23.51
C ASN A 150 35.58 20.26 24.25
N ASP A 151 35.13 21.03 25.25
CA ASP A 151 33.79 20.94 25.81
C ASP A 151 32.94 22.11 25.28
N PRO A 152 32.07 21.88 24.30
CA PRO A 152 31.28 22.94 23.69
C PRO A 152 30.14 23.44 24.60
N GLY A 153 29.85 22.79 25.73
CA GLY A 153 28.77 23.18 26.64
C GLY A 153 27.39 22.68 26.17
N TYR A 154 27.24 21.37 25.98
CA TYR A 154 25.95 20.75 25.68
C TYR A 154 24.92 20.98 26.78
N ASP A 155 23.66 21.21 26.40
CA ASP A 155 22.55 21.39 27.34
C ASP A 155 21.26 20.73 26.82
N CYS A 156 21.03 19.50 27.28
CA CYS A 156 19.84 18.72 26.91
C CYS A 156 18.54 19.26 27.52
N GLN A 157 18.56 20.29 28.39
CA GLN A 157 17.32 20.90 28.87
C GLN A 157 16.66 21.83 27.84
N LYS A 158 17.41 22.23 26.80
CA LYS A 158 16.96 23.22 25.79
C LYS A 158 15.82 22.73 24.91
N THR A 159 15.78 21.46 24.55
CA THR A 159 14.78 20.92 23.61
C THR A 159 13.87 19.88 24.26
N ALA A 160 12.73 19.60 23.64
CA ALA A 160 11.83 18.54 24.12
C ALA A 160 12.47 17.15 24.04
N LEU A 161 13.24 16.88 22.98
CA LEU A 161 13.96 15.61 22.81
C LEU A 161 15.07 15.46 23.84
N GLY A 162 15.91 16.48 24.04
CA GLY A 162 16.98 16.45 25.03
C GLY A 162 16.47 16.21 26.45
N ARG A 163 15.33 16.82 26.82
CA ARG A 163 14.69 16.59 28.13
C ARG A 163 14.23 15.16 28.32
N SER A 164 13.95 14.41 27.25
CA SER A 164 13.56 13.00 27.35
C SER A 164 14.71 12.06 27.72
N PHE A 165 15.97 12.52 27.66
CA PHE A 165 17.14 11.71 28.04
C PHE A 165 17.29 11.57 29.57
N GLY A 166 16.45 12.28 30.35
CA GLY A 166 16.44 12.21 31.81
C GLY A 166 17.50 13.08 32.49
N SER A 167 17.61 12.97 33.81
CA SER A 167 18.55 13.79 34.61
C SER A 167 20.01 13.40 34.42
N ASN A 168 20.27 12.13 34.08
CA ASN A 168 21.61 11.56 33.91
C ASN A 168 22.00 11.48 32.42
N TRP A 169 21.49 12.41 31.61
CA TRP A 169 21.67 12.37 30.15
C TRP A 169 23.14 12.33 29.72
N ARG A 170 24.09 12.87 30.51
CA ARG A 170 25.52 12.91 30.15
C ARG A 170 26.16 11.54 29.93
N SER A 171 25.66 10.50 30.57
CA SER A 171 26.14 9.13 30.43
C SER A 171 25.15 8.24 29.66
N SER A 172 24.16 8.84 28.97
CA SER A 172 23.11 8.08 28.28
C SER A 172 23.49 7.78 26.82
N PRO A 173 23.05 6.63 26.27
CA PRO A 173 23.26 6.31 24.85
C PRO A 173 22.70 7.36 23.89
N GLU A 174 21.60 8.03 24.26
CA GLU A 174 21.01 9.09 23.46
C GLU A 174 21.95 10.29 23.34
N PHE A 175 22.56 10.74 24.44
CA PHE A 175 23.52 11.83 24.39
C PHE A 175 24.82 11.43 23.69
N ALA A 176 25.25 10.18 23.83
CA ALA A 176 26.38 9.66 23.08
C ALA A 176 26.17 9.79 21.56
N LEU A 177 24.95 9.51 21.07
CA LEU A 177 24.61 9.75 19.67
C LEU A 177 24.57 11.25 19.32
N VAL A 178 24.13 12.12 20.23
CA VAL A 178 24.21 13.58 20.04
C VAL A 178 25.67 14.03 19.85
N ARG A 179 26.59 13.60 20.72
CA ARG A 179 28.02 13.92 20.61
C ARG A 179 28.62 13.37 19.34
N LEU A 180 28.32 12.13 18.99
CA LEU A 180 28.81 11.51 17.75
C LEU A 180 28.41 12.32 16.52
N LEU A 181 27.13 12.69 16.39
CA LEU A 181 26.63 13.48 15.26
C LEU A 181 27.11 14.95 15.27
N GLY A 182 27.46 15.46 16.45
CA GLY A 182 27.99 16.81 16.67
C GLY A 182 29.51 16.88 16.78
N THR A 183 30.22 15.78 16.51
CA THR A 183 31.69 15.74 16.66
C THR A 183 32.33 16.61 15.57
N THR A 184 33.19 17.53 15.98
CA THR A 184 33.97 18.44 15.13
C THR A 184 35.45 18.29 15.47
N PRO A 185 36.38 18.73 14.61
CA PRO A 185 37.79 18.74 14.98
C PRO A 185 38.11 19.49 16.29
N ALA A 186 37.29 20.48 16.67
CA ALA A 186 37.48 21.24 17.90
C ALA A 186 36.98 20.56 19.18
N ASN A 187 36.04 19.61 19.07
CA ASN A 187 35.39 18.97 20.24
C ASN A 187 35.55 17.44 20.27
N VAL A 188 36.39 16.91 19.38
CA VAL A 188 36.66 15.48 19.29
C VAL A 188 37.44 15.01 20.52
N ASP A 189 36.99 13.91 21.11
CA ASP A 189 37.78 13.18 22.09
C ASP A 189 38.59 12.09 21.38
N LEU A 190 39.87 12.03 21.72
CA LEU A 190 40.84 11.12 21.13
C LEU A 190 41.44 10.18 22.17
N ALA A 191 41.04 10.29 23.44
CA ALA A 191 41.47 9.38 24.49
C ALA A 191 41.17 7.92 24.10
N GLY A 192 42.15 7.03 24.23
CA GLY A 192 42.01 5.63 23.84
C GLY A 192 42.04 5.35 22.33
N THR A 193 42.12 6.37 21.47
CA THR A 193 42.29 6.20 20.02
C THR A 193 43.76 6.07 19.63
N SER A 194 44.02 5.61 18.41
CA SER A 194 45.37 5.61 17.83
C SER A 194 45.95 7.02 17.59
N LEU A 195 45.14 8.09 17.71
CA LEU A 195 45.56 9.48 17.56
C LEU A 195 45.95 10.15 18.88
N GLU A 196 45.70 9.50 20.02
CA GLU A 196 45.84 10.10 21.35
C GLU A 196 47.24 10.67 21.62
N ASP A 197 48.29 9.89 21.34
CA ASP A 197 49.67 10.30 21.61
C ASP A 197 50.11 11.45 20.71
N PHE A 198 49.67 11.45 19.45
CA PHE A 198 49.93 12.56 18.54
C PHE A 198 49.19 13.83 18.97
N ALA A 199 47.94 13.72 19.39
CA ALA A 199 47.19 14.84 19.95
C ALA A 199 47.88 15.40 21.20
N LYS A 200 48.24 14.54 22.16
CA LYS A 200 48.99 14.92 23.37
C LYS A 200 50.32 15.60 23.07
N LEU A 201 51.06 15.14 22.06
CA LEU A 201 52.31 15.78 21.64
C LEU A 201 52.07 17.24 21.27
N VAL A 202 51.12 17.46 20.35
CA VAL A 202 50.87 18.78 19.79
C VAL A 202 50.31 19.70 20.87
N ASP A 203 49.32 19.24 21.63
CA ASP A 203 48.57 20.07 22.57
C ASP A 203 49.37 20.38 23.86
N ARG A 204 50.29 19.51 24.30
CA ARG A 204 51.15 19.76 25.48
C ARG A 204 52.35 20.66 25.18
N ASN A 205 52.61 20.98 23.91
CA ASN A 205 53.77 21.78 23.51
C ASN A 205 53.38 23.04 22.70
N PRO A 206 52.49 23.91 23.23
CA PRO A 206 51.97 25.07 22.50
C PRO A 206 53.03 26.14 22.19
N GLY A 207 54.18 26.12 22.87
CA GLY A 207 55.32 26.99 22.58
C GLY A 207 56.21 26.47 21.44
N THR A 208 56.11 25.18 21.12
CA THR A 208 56.91 24.49 20.09
C THR A 208 56.15 24.42 18.77
N PHE A 209 54.86 24.07 18.83
CA PHE A 209 53.99 23.96 17.66
C PHE A 209 53.06 25.17 17.56
N ARG A 210 52.95 25.76 16.36
CA ARG A 210 52.06 26.89 16.09
C ARG A 210 50.63 26.46 15.71
N PHE A 211 50.31 25.20 15.93
CA PHE A 211 49.04 24.56 15.60
C PHE A 211 48.67 23.63 16.76
N ASP A 212 47.38 23.36 16.92
CA ASP A 212 46.86 22.32 17.81
C ASP A 212 46.39 21.11 16.99
N PHE A 213 46.00 20.02 17.66
CA PHE A 213 45.53 18.84 16.95
C PHE A 213 44.23 19.08 16.16
N ALA A 214 43.35 19.96 16.65
CA ALA A 214 42.13 20.35 15.95
C ALA A 214 42.42 20.94 14.56
N GLU A 215 43.48 21.75 14.41
CA GLU A 215 43.93 22.25 13.10
C GLU A 215 44.46 21.12 12.21
N VAL A 216 45.22 20.17 12.77
CA VAL A 216 45.74 19.01 12.03
C VAL A 216 44.57 18.21 11.44
N LEU A 217 43.59 17.87 12.27
CA LEU A 217 42.44 17.08 11.86
C LEU A 217 41.54 17.84 10.87
N ALA A 218 41.26 19.12 11.12
CA ALA A 218 40.51 19.96 10.19
C ALA A 218 41.19 20.04 8.81
N GLY A 219 42.51 20.21 8.78
CA GLY A 219 43.30 20.20 7.56
C GLY A 219 43.27 18.84 6.85
N ALA A 220 43.44 17.74 7.58
CA ALA A 220 43.39 16.38 7.04
C ALA A 220 42.04 16.08 6.39
N LEU A 221 40.93 16.45 7.03
CA LEU A 221 39.58 16.26 6.53
C LEU A 221 39.18 17.27 5.45
N GLY A 222 39.81 18.44 5.42
CA GLY A 222 39.45 19.53 4.49
C GLY A 222 38.17 20.26 4.89
N ILE A 223 37.91 20.39 6.19
CA ILE A 223 36.73 21.06 6.78
C ILE A 223 37.15 22.12 7.79
N ARG A 224 36.23 22.94 8.29
CA ARG A 224 36.53 23.87 9.39
C ARG A 224 36.59 23.12 10.73
N ARG A 225 37.28 23.71 11.71
CA ARG A 225 37.38 23.17 13.08
C ARG A 225 36.02 22.90 13.75
N THR A 226 35.00 23.65 13.37
CA THR A 226 33.64 23.60 13.93
C THR A 226 32.64 22.89 13.01
N ASP A 227 33.08 22.36 11.87
CA ASP A 227 32.23 21.56 11.00
C ASP A 227 32.18 20.11 11.54
N ALA A 228 31.02 19.47 11.41
CA ALA A 228 30.89 18.07 11.82
C ALA A 228 31.84 17.19 10.98
N ILE A 229 32.58 16.30 11.64
CA ILE A 229 33.51 15.36 11.02
C ILE A 229 32.81 14.47 10.01
N VAL A 230 31.56 14.06 10.26
CA VAL A 230 30.77 13.35 9.24
C VAL A 230 29.57 14.23 8.87
N PRO A 231 29.49 14.73 7.62
CA PRO A 231 28.41 15.62 7.22
C PRO A 231 27.07 14.86 7.20
N ILE A 232 25.99 15.57 7.55
CA ILE A 232 24.63 14.99 7.61
C ILE A 232 24.26 14.30 6.30
N SER A 233 24.56 14.89 5.14
CA SER A 233 24.24 14.28 3.85
C SER A 233 24.90 12.91 3.64
N ALA A 234 26.11 12.72 4.17
CA ALA A 234 26.79 11.43 4.13
C ALA A 234 26.17 10.42 5.11
N ILE A 235 25.77 10.86 6.31
CA ILE A 235 25.01 10.03 7.26
C ILE A 235 23.68 9.59 6.66
N VAL A 236 22.92 10.52 6.06
CA VAL A 236 21.64 10.24 5.40
C VAL A 236 21.81 9.23 4.28
N GLY A 237 22.78 9.42 3.39
CA GLY A 237 23.07 8.45 2.32
C GLY A 237 23.48 7.08 2.86
N SER A 238 24.19 7.03 4.00
CA SER A 238 24.53 5.77 4.68
C SER A 238 23.30 5.10 5.30
N LEU A 239 22.44 5.85 6.01
CA LEU A 239 21.17 5.35 6.54
C LEU A 239 20.26 4.79 5.43
N GLN A 240 20.15 5.48 4.30
CA GLN A 240 19.36 5.01 3.17
C GLN A 240 19.87 3.66 2.64
N ARG A 241 21.18 3.52 2.41
CA ARG A 241 21.75 2.30 1.83
C ARG A 241 21.86 1.15 2.83
N ASN A 242 22.23 1.46 4.06
CA ASN A 242 22.62 0.45 5.04
C ASN A 242 21.52 0.08 6.04
N LEU A 243 20.58 0.99 6.29
CA LEU A 243 19.43 0.76 7.19
C LEU A 243 18.10 0.63 6.42
N LEU A 244 17.77 1.57 5.52
CA LEU A 244 16.47 1.53 4.83
C LEU A 244 16.46 0.44 3.74
N ALA A 245 17.41 0.48 2.81
CA ALA A 245 17.42 -0.41 1.65
C ALA A 245 17.60 -1.89 2.03
N THR A 246 18.17 -2.18 3.19
CA THR A 246 18.35 -3.53 3.73
C THR A 246 17.10 -4.06 4.44
N HIS A 247 16.10 -3.21 4.68
CA HIS A 247 14.82 -3.59 5.30
C HIS A 247 13.88 -4.29 4.28
N PRO A 248 13.27 -5.45 4.61
CA PRO A 248 12.39 -6.19 3.71
C PRO A 248 11.18 -5.40 3.19
N SER A 249 10.58 -4.55 4.01
CA SER A 249 9.45 -3.71 3.60
C SER A 249 9.83 -2.51 2.72
N VAL A 250 11.11 -2.29 2.42
CA VAL A 250 11.61 -1.19 1.58
C VAL A 250 12.14 -1.73 0.25
N MET A 251 13.07 -2.71 0.32
CA MET A 251 13.63 -3.47 -0.82
C MET A 251 13.86 -2.65 -2.11
N ASN A 252 14.39 -1.44 -1.98
CA ASN A 252 14.88 -0.64 -3.10
C ASN A 252 16.16 0.10 -2.71
N GLU A 253 17.12 0.16 -3.64
CA GLU A 253 18.46 0.71 -3.41
C GLU A 253 18.47 2.21 -3.06
N ARG A 254 17.36 2.90 -3.37
CA ARG A 254 17.17 4.33 -3.10
C ARG A 254 16.60 4.61 -1.69
N GLY A 255 16.20 3.58 -0.94
CA GLY A 255 15.61 3.75 0.39
C GLY A 255 14.26 4.49 0.37
N LEU A 256 13.47 4.34 -0.69
CA LEU A 256 12.13 4.91 -0.81
C LEU A 256 11.15 4.16 0.10
N LEU A 257 10.37 4.88 0.90
CA LEU A 257 9.46 4.30 1.87
C LEU A 257 8.07 4.09 1.24
N PRO A 258 7.62 2.84 0.99
CA PRO A 258 6.31 2.62 0.42
C PRO A 258 5.20 2.91 1.44
N VAL A 259 4.21 3.68 1.04
CA VAL A 259 3.01 4.01 1.84
C VAL A 259 1.77 3.50 1.11
N SER A 260 0.98 2.67 1.79
CA SER A 260 -0.30 2.15 1.29
C SER A 260 -1.47 3.07 1.68
N LEU A 261 -2.63 2.84 1.07
CA LEU A 261 -3.87 3.51 1.46
C LEU A 261 -4.20 3.20 2.93
N HIS A 262 -3.98 1.97 3.38
CA HIS A 262 -4.16 1.57 4.77
C HIS A 262 -3.28 2.38 5.72
N ASP A 263 -2.00 2.55 5.38
CA ASP A 263 -1.06 3.33 6.18
C ASP A 263 -1.58 4.77 6.34
N ALA A 264 -1.96 5.41 5.24
CA ALA A 264 -2.44 6.80 5.25
C ALA A 264 -3.76 6.96 6.03
N LEU A 265 -4.74 6.08 5.81
CA LEU A 265 -6.05 6.14 6.47
C LEU A 265 -5.97 5.94 7.98
N LEU A 266 -4.90 5.30 8.47
CA LEU A 266 -4.60 5.11 9.89
C LEU A 266 -3.48 6.03 10.39
N ASP A 267 -3.33 7.20 9.77
CA ASP A 267 -2.40 8.25 10.20
C ASP A 267 -0.96 7.77 10.33
N LEU A 268 -0.54 6.85 9.44
CA LEU A 268 0.76 6.19 9.41
C LEU A 268 1.11 5.37 10.67
N ALA A 269 0.16 5.14 11.58
CA ALA A 269 0.38 4.28 12.74
C ALA A 269 0.85 2.85 12.40
N PRO A 270 0.36 2.20 11.31
CA PRO A 270 0.84 0.87 10.93
C PRO A 270 2.33 0.82 10.57
N LEU A 271 2.97 1.96 10.28
CA LEU A 271 4.38 2.00 9.91
C LEU A 271 5.29 1.47 11.03
N ALA A 272 4.92 1.62 12.31
CA ALA A 272 5.68 1.07 13.44
C ALA A 272 5.84 -0.46 13.36
N ASN A 273 4.82 -1.14 12.84
CA ASN A 273 4.87 -2.59 12.63
C ASN A 273 5.51 -2.91 11.28
N LYS A 274 5.14 -2.19 10.23
CA LYS A 274 5.62 -2.41 8.85
C LYS A 274 7.13 -2.23 8.73
N PHE A 275 7.68 -1.24 9.41
CA PHE A 275 9.11 -0.90 9.44
C PHE A 275 9.75 -1.23 10.80
N GLY A 276 9.09 -2.07 11.59
CA GLY A 276 9.60 -2.58 12.86
C GLY A 276 10.72 -3.60 12.69
N PRO A 277 11.26 -4.15 13.80
CA PRO A 277 12.18 -5.27 13.75
C PRO A 277 11.57 -6.44 12.96
N VAL A 278 12.37 -7.03 12.10
CA VAL A 278 12.01 -8.25 11.37
C VAL A 278 13.08 -9.29 11.64
N GLY A 279 12.69 -10.56 11.61
CA GLY A 279 13.59 -11.70 11.82
C GLY A 279 14.69 -11.77 10.76
N ARG A 280 14.90 -12.93 10.12
CA ARG A 280 15.99 -13.05 9.13
C ARG A 280 15.82 -12.07 7.95
N ALA A 281 16.71 -11.09 7.86
CA ALA A 281 16.80 -10.22 6.70
C ALA A 281 17.23 -11.04 5.46
N PRO A 282 16.67 -10.79 4.27
CA PRO A 282 16.93 -11.58 3.06
C PRO A 282 18.38 -11.44 2.53
N TYR A 283 19.18 -10.51 3.06
CA TYR A 283 20.54 -10.27 2.61
C TYR A 283 21.58 -11.07 3.43
N LEU A 284 22.35 -11.91 2.73
CA LEU A 284 23.65 -12.49 3.12
C LEU A 284 23.69 -13.19 4.49
N ASN A 285 23.09 -14.38 4.62
CA ASN A 285 23.14 -15.16 5.88
C ASN A 285 22.83 -14.26 7.12
N GLY A 286 21.95 -13.29 6.88
CA GLY A 286 21.78 -12.06 7.65
C GLY A 286 21.00 -12.30 8.91
N GLY A 287 21.50 -11.79 10.03
CA GLY A 287 20.79 -11.84 11.31
C GLY A 287 19.47 -11.05 11.28
N GLU A 288 18.96 -10.77 12.47
CA GLU A 288 17.72 -10.00 12.63
C GLU A 288 17.96 -8.54 12.21
N HIS A 289 17.06 -7.97 11.39
CA HIS A 289 17.10 -6.55 11.08
C HIS A 289 16.46 -5.78 12.24
N PRO A 290 17.11 -4.75 12.79
CA PRO A 290 16.65 -4.06 14.01
C PRO A 290 15.35 -3.26 13.80
N GLY A 291 14.93 -3.13 12.55
CA GLY A 291 13.84 -2.25 12.13
C GLY A 291 14.36 -0.85 11.81
N ILE A 292 13.54 -0.08 11.10
CA ILE A 292 13.75 1.36 10.91
C ILE A 292 13.09 2.11 12.07
N LEU A 293 11.91 1.63 12.49
CA LEU A 293 11.14 2.14 13.61
C LEU A 293 11.14 1.12 14.74
N LEU A 294 11.08 1.61 15.97
CA LEU A 294 10.74 0.75 17.10
C LEU A 294 9.23 0.53 17.17
N PRO A 295 8.76 -0.67 17.58
CA PRO A 295 7.34 -0.93 17.77
C PRO A 295 6.72 0.06 18.75
N ASP A 296 5.45 0.43 18.58
CA ASP A 296 4.76 1.33 19.51
C ASP A 296 4.53 0.68 20.89
N ASP A 297 4.37 1.50 21.94
CA ASP A 297 4.00 1.04 23.28
C ASP A 297 3.08 2.03 24.02
N SER A 298 2.86 1.82 25.32
CA SER A 298 1.98 2.69 26.12
C SER A 298 2.47 4.14 26.25
N GLY A 299 3.77 4.40 26.07
CA GLY A 299 4.39 5.71 26.22
C GLY A 299 4.62 6.44 24.90
N PHE A 300 4.56 5.75 23.76
CA PHE A 300 4.77 6.34 22.44
C PHE A 300 3.96 5.67 21.35
N ARG A 301 3.38 6.48 20.45
CA ARG A 301 2.71 6.01 19.25
C ARG A 301 3.23 6.73 18.02
N THR A 302 3.53 5.96 17.00
CA THR A 302 3.81 6.45 15.65
C THR A 302 2.53 7.01 15.07
N LYS A 303 2.58 8.25 14.58
CA LYS A 303 1.42 8.90 13.96
C LYS A 303 1.85 10.09 13.12
N SER A 304 1.03 10.46 12.16
CA SER A 304 1.22 11.62 11.32
C SER A 304 0.00 12.53 11.33
N ASN A 305 0.20 13.81 11.01
CA ASN A 305 -0.88 14.76 10.78
C ASN A 305 -1.21 14.97 9.29
N VAL A 306 -0.69 14.13 8.38
CA VAL A 306 -0.89 14.25 6.92
C VAL A 306 -2.37 14.38 6.55
N LEU A 307 -3.25 13.53 7.10
CA LEU A 307 -4.69 13.58 6.84
C LEU A 307 -5.41 14.27 8.00
N ARG A 308 -5.91 15.49 7.75
CA ARG A 308 -6.67 16.27 8.74
C ARG A 308 -8.06 15.65 8.99
N PRO A 309 -8.78 16.06 10.08
CA PRO A 309 -10.10 15.53 10.38
C PRO A 309 -11.16 15.75 9.28
N ASN A 310 -10.98 16.77 8.44
CA ASN A 310 -11.85 17.06 7.29
C ASN A 310 -11.35 16.39 5.99
N PHE A 311 -10.50 15.37 6.09
CA PHE A 311 -10.05 14.60 4.93
C PHE A 311 -11.23 14.07 4.11
N ARG A 312 -11.14 14.27 2.80
CA ARG A 312 -12.15 13.80 1.84
C ARG A 312 -11.47 13.41 0.54
N MET A 313 -11.80 12.22 0.06
CA MET A 313 -11.38 11.71 -1.24
C MET A 313 -12.61 11.51 -2.10
N ARG A 314 -12.71 12.25 -3.20
CA ARG A 314 -13.78 12.11 -4.18
C ARG A 314 -13.20 11.50 -5.45
N VAL A 315 -13.83 10.43 -5.92
CA VAL A 315 -13.46 9.74 -7.16
C VAL A 315 -14.71 9.47 -8.01
N GLU A 316 -14.61 9.76 -9.31
CA GLU A 316 -15.62 9.40 -10.31
C GLU A 316 -15.26 8.03 -10.91
N ALA A 317 -16.18 7.08 -10.80
CA ALA A 317 -16.09 5.77 -11.42
C ALA A 317 -17.09 5.69 -12.57
N ARG A 318 -16.67 5.18 -13.72
CA ARG A 318 -17.59 4.84 -14.81
C ARG A 318 -17.83 3.33 -14.80
N SER A 319 -19.10 2.95 -14.77
CA SER A 319 -19.49 1.54 -14.83
C SER A 319 -19.27 1.01 -16.23
N ASN A 320 -18.50 -0.07 -16.32
CA ASN A 320 -18.46 -0.94 -17.49
C ASN A 320 -19.31 -2.20 -17.28
N LEU A 321 -20.06 -2.25 -16.17
CA LEU A 321 -21.03 -3.31 -15.89
C LEU A 321 -22.36 -3.00 -16.57
N TYR A 322 -22.83 -3.94 -17.36
CA TYR A 322 -24.10 -3.88 -18.08
C TYR A 322 -25.00 -5.01 -17.59
N ARG A 323 -26.18 -4.65 -17.07
CA ARG A 323 -27.21 -5.64 -16.77
C ARG A 323 -27.90 -6.05 -18.07
N VAL A 324 -27.95 -7.35 -18.33
CA VAL A 324 -28.67 -7.94 -19.46
C VAL A 324 -29.74 -8.90 -18.94
N GLN A 325 -30.79 -9.06 -19.74
CA GLN A 325 -31.85 -10.05 -19.50
C GLN A 325 -31.66 -11.23 -20.44
N GLY A 326 -31.92 -12.42 -19.94
CA GLY A 326 -31.76 -13.62 -20.74
C GLY A 326 -32.56 -14.79 -20.23
N ILE A 327 -32.24 -15.96 -20.79
CA ILE A 327 -32.93 -17.21 -20.52
C ILE A 327 -31.88 -18.28 -20.30
N GLU A 328 -32.03 -18.99 -19.20
CA GLU A 328 -31.52 -20.33 -18.99
C GLU A 328 -32.56 -21.31 -19.53
N PHE A 329 -32.22 -22.12 -20.53
CA PHE A 329 -33.21 -22.89 -21.29
C PHE A 329 -33.97 -23.89 -20.41
N SER A 330 -33.30 -24.42 -19.39
CA SER A 330 -33.86 -25.41 -18.47
C SER A 330 -34.69 -24.80 -17.32
N SER A 331 -34.39 -23.56 -16.91
CA SER A 331 -34.92 -22.98 -15.65
C SER A 331 -35.68 -21.67 -15.82
N GLY A 332 -35.47 -20.94 -16.92
CA GLY A 332 -36.25 -19.78 -17.33
C GLY A 332 -35.50 -18.46 -17.37
N ALA A 333 -36.23 -17.35 -17.28
CA ALA A 333 -35.65 -16.01 -17.44
C ALA A 333 -34.91 -15.54 -16.19
N GLY A 334 -33.85 -14.76 -16.41
CA GLY A 334 -33.03 -14.18 -15.36
C GLY A 334 -32.23 -12.97 -15.83
N ASP A 335 -31.34 -12.49 -14.96
CA ASP A 335 -30.49 -11.33 -15.16
C ASP A 335 -29.01 -11.68 -14.96
N MET A 336 -28.14 -11.02 -15.74
CA MET A 336 -26.70 -11.15 -15.60
C MET A 336 -26.02 -9.78 -15.78
N PHE A 337 -24.90 -9.57 -15.11
CA PHE A 337 -24.00 -8.45 -15.36
C PHE A 337 -22.83 -8.87 -16.24
N LEU A 338 -22.64 -8.15 -17.34
CA LEU A 338 -21.51 -8.28 -18.27
C LEU A 338 -20.51 -7.17 -18.03
N VAL A 339 -19.23 -7.44 -18.30
CA VAL A 339 -18.18 -6.41 -18.33
C VAL A 339 -17.87 -6.07 -19.78
N LEU A 340 -18.27 -4.88 -20.22
CA LEU A 340 -17.90 -4.34 -21.53
C LEU A 340 -16.70 -3.41 -21.35
N GLY A 341 -15.49 -3.94 -21.53
CA GLY A 341 -14.24 -3.20 -21.36
C GLY A 341 -13.15 -4.01 -20.68
N LYS A 342 -12.11 -3.33 -20.18
CA LYS A 342 -10.97 -3.99 -19.53
C LYS A 342 -11.22 -4.40 -18.08
N ALA A 343 -12.13 -3.70 -17.39
CA ALA A 343 -12.42 -3.86 -15.98
C ALA A 343 -13.87 -3.43 -15.71
N PRO A 344 -14.53 -3.92 -14.64
CA PRO A 344 -15.92 -3.60 -14.32
C PRO A 344 -16.17 -2.11 -14.03
N LEU A 345 -15.13 -1.39 -13.59
CA LEU A 345 -15.13 0.05 -13.38
C LEU A 345 -13.92 0.66 -14.06
N SER A 346 -14.04 1.91 -14.52
CA SER A 346 -12.90 2.72 -14.96
C SER A 346 -12.79 4.01 -14.15
N PHE A 347 -11.55 4.44 -13.93
CA PHE A 347 -11.21 5.62 -13.13
C PHE A 347 -10.15 6.47 -13.83
N ASP A 348 -10.34 7.79 -13.79
CA ASP A 348 -9.29 8.74 -14.15
C ASP A 348 -8.78 9.45 -12.89
N PHE A 349 -7.72 8.91 -12.30
CA PHE A 349 -7.06 9.55 -11.16
C PHE A 349 -6.20 10.75 -11.58
N THR A 350 -5.92 10.90 -12.88
CA THR A 350 -5.11 12.00 -13.41
C THR A 350 -5.93 13.26 -13.65
N ASP A 351 -7.22 13.13 -13.94
CA ASP A 351 -8.14 14.27 -14.03
C ASP A 351 -8.41 14.88 -12.65
N GLY A 352 -8.14 16.19 -12.53
CA GLY A 352 -8.39 16.99 -11.34
C GLY A 352 -9.86 17.17 -11.00
N LYS A 353 -10.79 16.87 -11.93
CA LYS A 353 -12.24 16.89 -11.68
C LYS A 353 -12.77 15.51 -11.28
N ALA A 354 -12.34 14.46 -11.97
CA ALA A 354 -12.73 13.08 -11.66
C ALA A 354 -12.14 12.61 -10.32
N PHE A 355 -10.94 13.07 -9.95
CA PHE A 355 -10.31 12.74 -8.68
C PHE A 355 -9.87 13.98 -7.92
N THR A 356 -10.33 14.13 -6.67
CA THR A 356 -9.93 15.20 -5.76
C THR A 356 -9.66 14.67 -4.36
N VAL A 357 -8.68 15.28 -3.70
CA VAL A 357 -8.34 15.02 -2.30
C VAL A 357 -8.26 16.34 -1.56
N GLU A 358 -9.01 16.43 -0.47
CA GLU A 358 -9.10 17.59 0.41
C GLU A 358 -8.69 17.20 1.83
N GLY A 359 -8.37 18.20 2.66
CA GLY A 359 -8.01 17.97 4.06
C GLY A 359 -6.63 17.34 4.26
N ILE A 360 -5.68 17.65 3.38
CA ILE A 360 -4.25 17.30 3.53
C ILE A 360 -3.54 18.45 4.25
N GLU A 361 -2.63 18.11 5.17
CA GLU A 361 -1.76 19.07 5.83
C GLU A 361 -0.73 19.68 4.86
N ASP A 362 -0.50 20.99 4.96
CA ASP A 362 0.38 21.71 4.03
C ASP A 362 1.85 21.36 4.28
N ASP A 363 2.25 21.34 5.56
CA ASP A 363 3.57 20.94 6.04
C ASP A 363 3.44 19.71 6.96
N PRO A 364 3.26 18.51 6.39
CA PRO A 364 3.01 17.32 7.16
C PRO A 364 4.23 16.89 7.98
N THR A 365 3.93 16.31 9.14
CA THR A 365 4.88 15.84 10.14
C THR A 365 4.55 14.42 10.58
N ILE A 366 5.52 13.77 11.22
CA ILE A 366 5.38 12.43 11.79
C ILE A 366 6.04 12.38 13.17
N ASP A 367 5.33 11.77 14.11
CA ASP A 367 5.89 11.25 15.35
C ASP A 367 6.40 9.84 15.06
N MET A 368 7.66 9.57 15.40
CA MET A 368 8.29 8.26 15.20
C MET A 368 9.28 7.93 16.32
N ARG A 369 9.52 6.64 16.54
CA ARG A 369 10.55 6.18 17.46
C ARG A 369 11.60 5.40 16.70
N LEU A 370 12.87 5.77 16.87
CA LEU A 370 13.98 5.02 16.29
C LEU A 370 14.91 4.45 17.36
N ALA A 371 15.59 3.37 17.00
CA ALA A 371 16.80 2.94 17.66
C ALA A 371 17.86 2.60 16.60
N ILE A 372 19.11 2.90 16.92
CA ILE A 372 20.26 2.43 16.14
C ILE A 372 21.13 1.68 17.13
N GLU A 373 21.45 0.44 16.77
CA GLU A 373 22.23 -0.45 17.64
C GLU A 373 23.70 -0.43 17.23
N GLU A 374 24.56 -0.45 18.23
CA GLU A 374 25.95 -0.81 18.08
C GLU A 374 26.09 -2.32 17.83
N ALA A 375 27.14 -2.72 17.11
CA ALA A 375 27.46 -4.13 16.93
C ALA A 375 27.78 -4.81 18.28
N PRO A 376 27.44 -6.09 18.47
CA PRO A 376 27.73 -6.79 19.73
C PRO A 376 29.23 -7.04 19.92
N ALA A 377 29.81 -6.44 20.97
CA ALA A 377 31.11 -6.71 21.63
C ALA A 377 32.40 -6.85 20.80
N SER A 378 32.33 -6.92 19.48
CA SER A 378 33.47 -6.83 18.57
C SER A 378 33.72 -5.36 18.28
N GLY A 379 34.99 -4.92 18.32
CA GLY A 379 35.41 -3.56 17.94
C GLY A 379 35.08 -3.20 16.48
N SER A 380 35.81 -2.23 15.91
CA SER A 380 35.60 -1.69 14.55
C SER A 380 35.04 -2.68 13.52
N CYS A 381 34.10 -2.22 12.70
CA CYS A 381 33.54 -3.00 11.61
C CYS A 381 34.56 -3.32 10.50
N ALA A 382 35.76 -2.74 10.53
CA ALA A 382 36.83 -3.06 9.60
C ALA A 382 37.22 -4.54 9.68
N GLY A 383 36.94 -5.30 8.60
CA GLY A 383 37.31 -6.71 8.48
C GLY A 383 36.49 -7.68 9.34
N ASN A 384 35.45 -7.20 10.03
CA ASN A 384 34.62 -8.01 10.91
C ASN A 384 33.44 -8.66 10.16
N PRO A 385 33.40 -10.00 10.01
CA PRO A 385 32.33 -10.70 9.28
C PRO A 385 30.97 -10.66 10.01
N HIS A 386 30.95 -10.29 11.29
CA HIS A 386 29.72 -10.13 12.08
C HIS A 386 29.18 -8.69 12.03
N CYS A 387 29.93 -7.74 11.47
CA CYS A 387 29.41 -6.40 11.29
C CYS A 387 28.29 -6.41 10.24
N ARG A 388 27.11 -5.93 10.66
CA ARG A 388 25.95 -5.79 9.80
C ARG A 388 25.86 -4.37 9.26
N PRO A 389 25.30 -4.17 8.05
CA PRO A 389 25.24 -2.86 7.43
C PRO A 389 24.58 -1.79 8.33
N PHE A 390 23.51 -2.17 9.00
CA PHE A 390 22.66 -1.28 9.82
C PHE A 390 23.20 -0.96 11.22
N PHE A 391 24.37 -1.48 11.62
CA PHE A 391 24.97 -1.10 12.89
C PHE A 391 25.59 0.30 12.83
N MET A 392 25.54 1.01 13.95
CA MET A 392 25.98 2.40 14.06
C MET A 392 27.43 2.62 13.57
N GLY A 393 28.37 1.75 13.97
CA GLY A 393 29.77 1.83 13.51
C GLY A 393 29.89 1.77 11.98
N ASN A 394 29.18 0.84 11.34
CA ASN A 394 29.17 0.74 9.88
C ASN A 394 28.46 1.92 9.20
N ILE A 395 27.36 2.42 9.78
CA ILE A 395 26.67 3.61 9.25
C ILE A 395 27.64 4.80 9.22
N VAL A 396 28.38 5.03 10.31
CA VAL A 396 29.37 6.11 10.43
C VAL A 396 30.55 5.88 9.48
N ARG A 397 31.10 4.68 9.45
CA ARG A 397 32.21 4.30 8.57
C ARG A 397 31.87 4.51 7.09
N GLU A 398 30.73 4.00 6.61
CA GLU A 398 30.33 4.18 5.21
C GLU A 398 29.94 5.62 4.89
N ALA A 399 29.44 6.40 5.87
CA ALA A 399 29.25 7.84 5.70
C ALA A 399 30.60 8.58 5.57
N ALA A 400 31.56 8.30 6.45
CA ALA A 400 32.91 8.85 6.39
C ALA A 400 33.61 8.49 5.07
N LYS A 401 33.47 7.25 4.61
CA LYS A 401 33.96 6.81 3.29
C LYS A 401 33.31 7.57 2.15
N SER A 402 32.00 7.82 2.22
CA SER A 402 31.29 8.63 1.23
C SER A 402 31.80 10.08 1.20
N ALA A 403 32.12 10.65 2.36
CA ALA A 403 32.61 12.03 2.48
C ALA A 403 34.08 12.17 2.04
N TYR A 404 34.93 11.19 2.40
CA TYR A 404 36.39 11.32 2.31
C TYR A 404 37.08 10.28 1.43
N GLY A 405 36.33 9.39 0.77
CA GLY A 405 36.90 8.32 -0.08
C GLY A 405 37.71 8.83 -1.28
N LYS A 406 37.59 10.11 -1.62
CA LYS A 406 38.37 10.79 -2.67
C LYS A 406 39.41 11.76 -2.10
N ARG A 407 39.59 11.79 -0.78
CA ARG A 407 40.47 12.76 -0.13
C ARG A 407 41.92 12.49 -0.50
N VAL A 408 42.60 13.54 -0.92
CA VAL A 408 44.05 13.58 -1.15
C VAL A 408 44.62 14.77 -0.39
N TYR A 409 45.57 14.53 0.51
CA TYR A 409 46.15 15.54 1.38
C TYR A 409 47.60 15.20 1.70
N GLN A 410 48.43 16.22 1.92
CA GLN A 410 49.79 16.06 2.40
C GLN A 410 50.14 17.33 3.16
N ARG A 411 50.56 17.18 4.41
CA ARG A 411 51.12 18.29 5.17
C ARG A 411 52.21 17.77 6.10
N CYS A 412 53.37 18.39 5.97
CA CYS A 412 54.38 18.28 7.00
C CYS A 412 54.06 19.30 8.10
N HIS A 413 53.84 18.79 9.31
CA HIS A 413 53.51 19.61 10.48
C HIS A 413 54.77 20.00 11.24
N VAL A 414 55.75 19.10 11.30
CA VAL A 414 57.05 19.34 11.94
C VAL A 414 58.13 18.93 10.96
N GLY A 415 58.96 19.88 10.54
CA GLY A 415 60.09 19.63 9.65
C GLY A 415 61.40 20.15 10.21
N PHE A 416 62.49 19.48 9.88
CA PHE A 416 63.85 19.88 10.26
C PHE A 416 64.80 19.62 9.09
N ASN A 417 65.57 20.63 8.68
CA ASN A 417 66.54 20.55 7.57
C ASN A 417 65.97 19.92 6.27
N GLY A 418 64.71 20.19 5.95
CA GLY A 418 64.04 19.67 4.75
C GLY A 418 63.48 18.25 4.90
N LEU A 419 63.67 17.58 6.04
CA LEU A 419 63.02 16.31 6.38
C LEU A 419 61.69 16.57 7.09
N CYS A 420 60.69 15.72 6.84
CA CYS A 420 59.44 15.76 7.58
C CYS A 420 59.50 14.82 8.77
N LEU A 421 59.54 15.37 9.97
CA LEU A 421 59.60 14.60 11.21
C LEU A 421 58.21 14.15 11.67
N VAL A 422 57.20 15.01 11.51
CA VAL A 422 55.80 14.67 11.80
C VAL A 422 54.91 15.21 10.69
N GLY A 423 54.12 14.33 10.08
CA GLY A 423 53.31 14.67 8.92
C GLY A 423 52.14 13.73 8.71
N VAL A 424 51.19 14.19 7.92
CA VAL A 424 50.02 13.39 7.50
C VAL A 424 49.99 13.37 5.98
N ASP A 425 49.93 12.16 5.43
CA ASP A 425 49.76 11.89 4.00
C ASP A 425 48.48 11.08 3.79
N ILE A 426 47.62 11.53 2.88
CA ILE A 426 46.36 10.87 2.51
C ILE A 426 46.31 10.75 0.99
N GLY A 427 46.21 9.53 0.47
CA GLY A 427 46.08 9.27 -0.97
C GLY A 427 47.26 9.78 -1.81
N LYS A 428 48.46 9.77 -1.23
CA LYS A 428 49.72 10.18 -1.87
C LYS A 428 50.74 9.05 -1.87
N GLN A 429 51.86 9.28 -2.57
CA GLN A 429 53.01 8.37 -2.63
C GLN A 429 52.67 6.94 -3.11
N GLY A 430 51.77 6.82 -4.10
CA GLY A 430 51.33 5.52 -4.63
C GLY A 430 50.15 4.89 -3.88
N SER A 431 49.71 5.50 -2.77
CA SER A 431 48.53 5.06 -2.02
C SER A 431 47.21 5.50 -2.68
N MET A 432 46.15 4.72 -2.48
CA MET A 432 44.80 5.05 -2.96
C MET A 432 44.22 6.28 -2.23
N PRO A 433 43.36 7.09 -2.88
CA PRO A 433 42.63 8.17 -2.21
C PRO A 433 41.96 7.71 -0.91
N GLY A 434 42.02 8.56 0.13
CA GLY A 434 41.52 8.26 1.47
C GLY A 434 42.40 7.34 2.32
N PHE A 435 43.44 6.70 1.78
CA PHE A 435 44.41 5.92 2.58
C PHE A 435 45.37 6.86 3.30
N ALA A 436 45.39 6.82 4.63
CA ALA A 436 46.13 7.72 5.50
C ALA A 436 47.38 7.05 6.08
N THR A 437 48.50 7.78 6.04
CA THR A 437 49.78 7.42 6.64
C THR A 437 50.27 8.59 7.48
N PHE A 438 50.75 8.30 8.69
CA PHE A 438 51.33 9.29 9.59
C PHE A 438 52.84 9.10 9.60
N THR A 439 53.57 10.15 9.23
CA THR A 439 55.03 10.19 9.41
C THR A 439 55.31 10.59 10.85
N ASN A 440 56.13 9.81 11.54
CA ASN A 440 56.64 10.15 12.87
C ASN A 440 58.06 9.62 13.08
N ASP A 441 59.04 10.47 12.85
CA ASP A 441 60.46 10.21 13.10
C ASP A 441 60.89 10.62 14.52
N LEU A 442 59.93 10.96 15.39
CA LEU A 442 60.18 11.17 16.82
C LEU A 442 59.96 9.83 17.53
N GLU A 443 61.06 9.18 17.94
CA GLU A 443 61.10 7.82 18.51
C GLU A 443 60.20 7.58 19.75
N SER A 444 59.66 8.63 20.36
CA SER A 444 58.91 8.57 21.62
C SER A 444 57.38 8.72 21.48
N ILE A 445 56.81 8.63 20.28
CA ILE A 445 55.39 8.93 20.03
C ILE A 445 54.76 7.81 19.21
N MET A 446 53.59 7.34 19.63
CA MET A 446 52.79 6.43 18.81
C MET A 446 51.95 7.23 17.82
N VAL A 447 51.95 6.81 16.56
CA VAL A 447 51.03 7.32 15.53
C VAL A 447 50.21 6.16 14.99
N PRO A 448 49.03 6.44 14.40
CA PRO A 448 48.23 5.38 13.80
C PRO A 448 48.98 4.61 12.73
N SER A 449 48.79 3.28 12.73
CA SER A 449 49.18 2.43 11.62
C SER A 449 48.53 2.92 10.31
N PRO A 450 49.19 2.75 9.14
CA PRO A 450 48.57 3.03 7.85
C PRO A 450 47.20 2.36 7.69
N GLN A 451 46.17 3.16 7.43
CA GLN A 451 44.79 2.68 7.30
C GLN A 451 43.94 3.67 6.52
N PHE A 452 42.72 3.31 6.13
CA PHE A 452 41.84 4.29 5.51
C PHE A 452 41.29 5.29 6.53
N LEU A 453 41.12 6.53 6.07
CA LEU A 453 40.62 7.63 6.88
C LEU A 453 39.25 7.32 7.50
N TRP A 454 38.37 6.59 6.82
CA TRP A 454 37.06 6.22 7.37
C TRP A 454 37.13 5.14 8.44
N ASP A 455 38.13 4.26 8.42
CA ASP A 455 38.34 3.28 9.48
C ASP A 455 38.88 4.00 10.72
N LEU A 456 39.81 4.95 10.55
CA LEU A 456 40.29 5.84 11.61
C LEU A 456 39.15 6.68 12.22
N LEU A 457 38.23 7.21 11.41
CA LEU A 457 37.09 7.99 11.89
C LEU A 457 36.03 7.12 12.59
N GLU A 458 35.92 5.84 12.24
CA GLU A 458 35.08 4.90 12.99
C GLU A 458 35.61 4.71 14.42
N ASP A 459 36.93 4.53 14.58
CA ASP A 459 37.56 4.39 15.91
C ASP A 459 37.28 5.62 16.79
N VAL A 460 37.42 6.82 16.22
CA VAL A 460 37.09 8.08 16.90
C VAL A 460 35.60 8.14 17.28
N ALA A 461 34.71 7.70 16.39
CA ALA A 461 33.28 7.70 16.66
C ALA A 461 32.90 6.70 17.77
N LEU A 462 33.55 5.54 17.83
CA LEU A 462 33.34 4.56 18.90
C LEU A 462 33.78 5.10 20.26
N VAL A 463 34.90 5.83 20.35
CA VAL A 463 35.30 6.48 21.61
C VAL A 463 34.24 7.48 22.07
N GLN A 464 33.78 8.37 21.19
CA GLN A 464 32.72 9.34 21.53
C GLN A 464 31.40 8.67 21.96
N LEU A 465 31.14 7.48 21.45
CA LEU A 465 29.97 6.70 21.79
C LEU A 465 30.08 6.06 23.18
N HIS A 466 31.27 5.58 23.55
CA HIS A 466 31.52 4.89 24.81
C HIS A 466 31.87 5.82 25.97
N ASP A 467 32.46 6.96 25.68
CA ASP A 467 32.81 8.03 26.62
C ASP A 467 32.10 9.35 26.23
N PRO A 468 30.77 9.40 26.36
CA PRO A 468 30.01 10.62 26.10
C PRO A 468 30.35 11.75 27.08
N THR A 469 30.95 11.50 28.24
CA THR A 469 31.38 12.57 29.16
C THR A 469 32.70 13.21 28.74
N GLY A 470 33.55 12.48 28.03
CA GLY A 470 34.87 12.92 27.55
C GLY A 470 35.89 12.99 28.69
N ASP A 471 35.74 12.17 29.72
CA ASP A 471 36.63 12.16 30.89
C ASP A 471 37.75 11.10 30.80
N GLY A 472 37.78 10.34 29.71
CA GLY A 472 38.70 9.24 29.44
C GLY A 472 38.24 7.89 29.99
N VAL A 473 37.04 7.81 30.58
CA VAL A 473 36.46 6.59 31.14
C VAL A 473 35.17 6.24 30.40
N ALA A 474 35.09 5.02 29.87
CA ALA A 474 33.89 4.57 29.19
C ALA A 474 32.67 4.51 30.14
N ASP A 475 31.68 5.36 29.89
CA ASP A 475 30.36 5.35 30.54
C ASP A 475 29.47 4.21 30.01
N ILE A 476 29.63 3.85 28.73
CA ILE A 476 28.82 2.86 28.03
C ILE A 476 29.74 1.75 27.54
N ALA A 477 29.50 0.52 28.00
CA ALA A 477 30.30 -0.62 27.57
C ALA A 477 30.11 -0.94 26.05
N PRO A 478 31.13 -1.50 25.38
CA PRO A 478 31.02 -2.01 24.01
C PRO A 478 29.82 -2.93 23.79
N GLY A 479 29.11 -2.71 22.69
CA GLY A 479 27.86 -3.38 22.32
C GLY A 479 26.66 -3.05 23.21
N LYS A 480 26.75 -2.03 24.07
CA LYS A 480 25.63 -1.57 24.92
C LYS A 480 25.04 -0.25 24.48
N ALA A 481 25.63 0.44 23.50
CA ALA A 481 25.04 1.65 22.97
C ALA A 481 23.80 1.32 22.12
N ARG A 482 22.62 1.65 22.67
CA ARG A 482 21.32 1.52 22.02
C ARG A 482 20.45 2.74 22.30
N PRO A 483 20.76 3.91 21.70
CA PRO A 483 19.92 5.10 21.81
C PRO A 483 18.48 4.79 21.39
N VAL A 484 17.51 5.16 22.22
CA VAL A 484 16.08 5.08 21.89
C VAL A 484 15.50 6.49 21.86
N LEU A 485 15.10 6.95 20.68
CA LEU A 485 14.76 8.35 20.45
C LEU A 485 13.29 8.48 20.05
N ALA A 486 12.51 9.15 20.90
CA ALA A 486 11.10 9.49 20.66
C ALA A 486 11.02 10.85 19.95
N LEU A 487 10.99 10.82 18.62
CA LEU A 487 10.94 12.00 17.77
C LEU A 487 9.49 12.41 17.54
N ARG A 488 9.19 13.70 17.74
CA ARG A 488 7.84 14.24 17.58
C ARG A 488 7.82 15.38 16.58
N GLY A 489 6.79 15.43 15.75
CA GLY A 489 6.56 16.50 14.79
C GLY A 489 7.68 16.66 13.77
N ILE A 490 8.34 15.55 13.38
CA ILE A 490 9.40 15.62 12.37
C ILE A 490 8.79 15.94 11.02
N PRO A 491 9.21 17.02 10.34
CA PRO A 491 8.69 17.32 9.01
C PRO A 491 9.06 16.21 8.02
N ILE A 492 8.07 15.75 7.25
CA ILE A 492 8.28 14.69 6.25
C ILE A 492 9.12 15.21 5.07
N GLY A 493 9.10 16.53 4.82
CA GLY A 493 9.91 17.18 3.79
C GLY A 493 9.22 17.29 2.42
N VAL A 494 7.94 16.92 2.35
CA VAL A 494 7.09 17.03 1.18
C VAL A 494 5.81 17.76 1.58
N ARG A 495 5.32 18.68 0.74
CA ARG A 495 4.11 19.45 1.03
C ARG A 495 2.82 18.69 0.69
N GLY A 496 1.70 19.06 1.30
CA GLY A 496 0.40 18.43 1.04
C GLY A 496 0.00 18.38 -0.44
N ALA A 497 0.12 19.51 -1.15
CA ALA A 497 -0.18 19.56 -2.58
C ALA A 497 0.75 18.67 -3.43
N GLU A 498 2.01 18.52 -3.00
CA GLU A 498 2.98 17.66 -3.65
C GLU A 498 2.62 16.18 -3.47
N LEU A 499 2.20 15.78 -2.26
CA LEU A 499 1.73 14.43 -1.97
C LEU A 499 0.58 14.03 -2.90
N VAL A 500 -0.43 14.89 -3.05
CA VAL A 500 -1.56 14.62 -3.96
C VAL A 500 -1.08 14.48 -5.40
N ARG A 501 -0.17 15.33 -5.85
CA ARG A 501 0.38 15.26 -7.22
C ARG A 501 1.14 13.96 -7.48
N GLN A 502 1.94 13.51 -6.51
CA GLN A 502 2.71 12.26 -6.63
C GLN A 502 1.83 11.01 -6.53
N MET A 503 0.72 11.09 -5.79
CA MET A 503 -0.21 9.97 -5.59
C MET A 503 -1.01 9.63 -6.86
N ARG A 504 -1.42 10.62 -7.66
CA ARG A 504 -2.24 10.43 -8.87
C ARG A 504 -1.69 9.37 -9.84
N PRO A 505 -0.44 9.47 -10.34
CA PRO A 505 0.09 8.47 -11.27
C PRO A 505 0.23 7.08 -10.64
N VAL A 506 0.48 7.01 -9.33
CA VAL A 506 0.57 5.73 -8.61
C VAL A 506 -0.81 5.05 -8.55
N LEU A 507 -1.87 5.81 -8.26
CA LEU A 507 -3.24 5.30 -8.29
C LEU A 507 -3.66 4.91 -9.72
N GLN A 508 -3.34 5.72 -10.73
CA GLN A 508 -3.66 5.39 -12.13
C GLN A 508 -3.04 4.08 -12.58
N SER A 509 -1.79 3.80 -12.18
CA SER A 509 -1.13 2.52 -12.50
C SER A 509 -1.78 1.29 -11.86
N GLN A 510 -2.69 1.49 -10.91
CA GLN A 510 -3.41 0.43 -10.17
C GLN A 510 -4.92 0.47 -10.45
N GLU A 511 -5.37 1.18 -11.49
CA GLU A 511 -6.79 1.39 -11.81
C GLU A 511 -7.58 0.07 -11.86
N GLU A 512 -7.12 -0.91 -12.65
CA GLU A 512 -7.80 -2.21 -12.82
C GLU A 512 -7.92 -2.95 -11.47
N THR A 513 -6.84 -2.96 -10.69
CA THR A 513 -6.86 -3.58 -9.34
C THR A 513 -7.85 -2.87 -8.42
N ILE A 514 -7.92 -1.54 -8.45
CA ILE A 514 -8.87 -0.77 -7.64
C ILE A 514 -10.31 -1.05 -8.10
N ALA A 515 -10.53 -1.14 -9.41
CA ALA A 515 -11.82 -1.50 -10.00
C ALA A 515 -12.32 -2.86 -9.53
N ASP A 516 -11.48 -3.89 -9.60
CA ASP A 516 -11.82 -5.24 -9.16
C ASP A 516 -12.14 -5.28 -7.66
N ILE A 517 -11.38 -4.55 -6.84
CA ILE A 517 -11.63 -4.48 -5.40
C ILE A 517 -13.00 -3.85 -5.11
N ILE A 518 -13.36 -2.77 -5.80
CA ILE A 518 -14.60 -2.03 -5.55
C ILE A 518 -15.81 -2.78 -6.12
N ALA A 519 -15.71 -3.31 -7.34
CA ALA A 519 -16.77 -4.10 -7.96
C ALA A 519 -17.00 -5.42 -7.22
N GLY A 520 -15.93 -5.98 -6.63
CA GLY A 520 -15.97 -7.26 -5.94
C GLY A 520 -16.38 -8.40 -6.87
N ASN A 521 -17.02 -9.42 -6.29
CA ASN A 521 -17.52 -10.57 -7.04
C ASN A 521 -18.93 -10.30 -7.57
N TYR A 522 -19.10 -9.25 -8.39
CA TYR A 522 -20.40 -8.91 -8.98
C TYR A 522 -21.07 -10.11 -9.68
N TRP A 523 -20.25 -11.00 -10.26
CA TRP A 523 -20.68 -12.21 -10.95
C TRP A 523 -21.38 -13.23 -10.04
N GLN A 524 -21.25 -13.14 -8.71
CA GLN A 524 -21.97 -14.04 -7.80
C GLN A 524 -23.49 -13.79 -7.80
N GLU A 525 -23.92 -12.64 -8.32
CA GLU A 525 -25.33 -12.28 -8.47
C GLU A 525 -25.84 -12.53 -9.90
N ASN A 526 -25.01 -13.12 -10.77
CA ASN A 526 -25.42 -13.47 -12.13
C ASN A 526 -26.24 -14.76 -12.13
N ASP A 527 -27.39 -14.75 -12.82
CA ASP A 527 -28.12 -15.97 -13.13
C ASP A 527 -27.37 -16.81 -14.16
N ASP A 528 -27.67 -18.10 -14.18
CA ASP A 528 -27.01 -19.11 -15.03
C ASP A 528 -27.59 -19.10 -16.44
N LEU A 529 -27.49 -17.99 -17.16
CA LEU A 529 -28.14 -17.82 -18.47
C LEU A 529 -27.40 -18.60 -19.58
N ASP A 530 -28.13 -19.16 -20.54
CA ASP A 530 -27.58 -19.70 -21.80
C ASP A 530 -27.48 -18.61 -22.88
N VAL A 531 -28.46 -17.72 -22.89
CA VAL A 531 -28.59 -16.64 -23.87
C VAL A 531 -29.08 -15.38 -23.21
N PHE A 532 -28.70 -14.23 -23.76
CA PHE A 532 -29.22 -12.93 -23.34
C PHE A 532 -29.44 -12.02 -24.54
N VAL A 533 -30.25 -10.98 -24.33
CA VAL A 533 -30.51 -9.96 -25.35
C VAL A 533 -29.84 -8.66 -24.95
N MET A 534 -29.19 -8.03 -25.92
CA MET A 534 -28.51 -6.76 -25.75
C MET A 534 -28.49 -6.02 -27.10
N GLN A 535 -28.35 -4.70 -27.06
CA GLN A 535 -28.02 -3.93 -28.26
C GLN A 535 -26.55 -4.16 -28.65
N GLY A 536 -26.29 -4.38 -29.93
CA GLY A 536 -24.93 -4.46 -30.44
C GLY A 536 -24.31 -3.07 -30.46
N LEU A 537 -23.24 -2.86 -29.70
CA LEU A 537 -22.51 -1.60 -29.75
C LEU A 537 -21.56 -1.58 -30.97
N PRO A 538 -21.39 -0.46 -31.68
CA PRO A 538 -22.16 0.79 -31.61
C PRO A 538 -23.38 0.85 -32.56
N THR A 539 -23.87 -0.28 -33.10
CA THR A 539 -24.98 -0.26 -34.08
C THR A 539 -26.35 0.04 -33.48
N ASP A 540 -26.50 -0.16 -32.16
CA ASP A 540 -27.76 -0.10 -31.41
C ASP A 540 -28.84 -1.07 -31.93
N GLU A 541 -28.45 -2.06 -32.75
CA GLU A 541 -29.36 -3.10 -33.25
C GLU A 541 -29.52 -4.22 -32.21
N PRO A 542 -30.71 -4.82 -32.07
CA PRO A 542 -30.93 -5.90 -31.10
C PRO A 542 -30.31 -7.22 -31.58
N TYR A 543 -29.49 -7.83 -30.74
CA TYR A 543 -28.95 -9.16 -30.98
C TYR A 543 -29.37 -10.12 -29.87
N LEU A 544 -29.51 -11.40 -30.24
CA LEU A 544 -29.48 -12.48 -29.28
C LEU A 544 -28.03 -12.97 -29.20
N PHE A 545 -27.49 -12.95 -28.00
CA PHE A 545 -26.15 -13.38 -27.67
C PHE A 545 -26.22 -14.72 -26.95
N PHE A 546 -25.32 -15.62 -27.32
CA PHE A 546 -25.03 -16.85 -26.59
C PHE A 546 -23.92 -16.56 -25.59
N VAL A 547 -24.04 -17.04 -24.34
CA VAL A 547 -23.04 -16.77 -23.31
C VAL A 547 -21.64 -17.22 -23.71
N ALA A 548 -20.63 -16.47 -23.31
CA ALA A 548 -19.23 -16.74 -23.59
C ALA A 548 -18.46 -17.22 -22.34
N PRO A 549 -17.22 -17.73 -22.49
CA PRO A 549 -16.36 -18.04 -21.37
C PRO A 549 -16.08 -16.85 -20.43
N SER A 550 -16.13 -15.60 -20.94
CA SER A 550 -16.04 -14.38 -20.13
C SER A 550 -17.21 -14.14 -19.19
N ASP A 551 -18.36 -14.78 -19.43
CA ASP A 551 -19.61 -14.54 -18.71
C ASP A 551 -19.63 -15.35 -17.42
N VAL A 552 -18.85 -14.87 -16.46
CA VAL A 552 -18.68 -15.51 -15.17
C VAL A 552 -20.00 -15.50 -14.40
N ARG A 553 -20.33 -16.65 -13.79
CA ARG A 553 -21.52 -16.86 -12.97
C ARG A 553 -21.21 -17.90 -11.88
N PRO A 554 -22.00 -17.96 -10.79
CA PRO A 554 -21.69 -18.84 -9.69
C PRO A 554 -21.91 -20.30 -10.05
N ASP A 555 -20.99 -21.16 -9.64
CA ASP A 555 -21.19 -22.61 -9.69
C ASP A 555 -22.34 -22.97 -8.72
N PRO A 556 -23.42 -23.63 -9.19
CA PRO A 556 -24.53 -24.04 -8.32
C PRO A 556 -24.10 -24.96 -7.16
N GLU A 557 -23.07 -25.78 -7.37
CA GLU A 557 -22.52 -26.67 -6.35
C GLU A 557 -21.54 -25.94 -5.41
N ASN A 558 -20.92 -24.86 -5.90
CA ASN A 558 -19.97 -24.06 -5.13
C ASN A 558 -20.07 -22.55 -5.46
N PRO A 559 -21.04 -21.82 -4.88
CA PRO A 559 -21.35 -20.43 -5.27
C PRO A 559 -20.20 -19.43 -5.07
N GLY A 560 -19.14 -19.83 -4.35
CA GLY A 560 -17.92 -19.04 -4.18
C GLY A 560 -16.94 -19.13 -5.35
N GLN A 561 -17.22 -19.94 -6.38
CA GLN A 561 -16.35 -20.16 -7.53
C GLN A 561 -17.12 -19.95 -8.85
N PRO A 562 -16.43 -19.51 -9.91
CA PRO A 562 -16.98 -19.50 -11.27
C PRO A 562 -17.44 -20.89 -11.72
N LYS A 563 -18.65 -20.97 -12.28
CA LYS A 563 -19.13 -22.16 -12.99
C LYS A 563 -18.23 -22.46 -14.20
N PRO A 564 -17.76 -23.70 -14.41
CA PRO A 564 -17.02 -24.06 -15.61
C PRO A 564 -17.85 -23.90 -16.89
N TYR A 565 -17.24 -23.41 -17.96
CA TYR A 565 -17.89 -23.31 -19.27
C TYR A 565 -17.88 -24.67 -19.99
N SER A 566 -19.05 -25.34 -20.10
CA SER A 566 -19.17 -26.72 -20.62
C SER A 566 -19.91 -26.87 -21.96
N TYR A 567 -20.31 -25.78 -22.61
CA TYR A 567 -21.04 -25.83 -23.89
C TYR A 567 -20.23 -26.52 -25.00
N MET A 568 -20.78 -27.59 -25.59
CA MET A 568 -20.12 -28.33 -26.68
C MET A 568 -20.32 -27.67 -28.05
N ARG A 569 -21.48 -27.05 -28.29
CA ARG A 569 -21.84 -26.40 -29.55
C ARG A 569 -22.44 -25.01 -29.31
N PRO A 570 -21.65 -24.05 -28.81
CA PRO A 570 -22.17 -22.70 -28.56
C PRO A 570 -22.63 -22.03 -29.86
N GLY A 571 -23.73 -21.28 -29.79
CA GLY A 571 -24.28 -20.48 -30.87
C GLY A 571 -25.70 -20.85 -31.31
N PHE A 572 -26.13 -20.26 -32.42
CA PHE A 572 -27.50 -20.40 -32.94
C PHE A 572 -27.50 -21.11 -34.28
N PHE A 573 -28.43 -22.05 -34.45
CA PHE A 573 -28.55 -22.91 -35.61
C PHE A 573 -29.92 -22.79 -36.26
N SER A 574 -29.99 -23.04 -37.57
CA SER A 574 -31.23 -23.07 -38.35
C SER A 574 -31.89 -24.45 -38.35
N ARG A 575 -31.22 -25.48 -37.82
CA ARG A 575 -31.69 -26.86 -37.77
C ARG A 575 -31.32 -27.48 -36.41
N ALA A 576 -32.15 -28.42 -35.94
CA ALA A 576 -31.97 -29.10 -34.65
C ALA A 576 -30.77 -30.08 -34.61
N ASP A 577 -30.16 -30.41 -35.76
CA ASP A 577 -28.97 -31.28 -35.82
C ASP A 577 -27.67 -30.55 -35.38
N LEU A 578 -27.75 -29.23 -35.16
CA LEU A 578 -26.67 -28.35 -34.72
C LEU A 578 -25.39 -28.54 -35.55
N THR A 579 -25.52 -28.82 -36.85
CA THR A 579 -24.34 -28.94 -37.72
C THR A 579 -23.76 -27.58 -38.00
N GLU A 580 -22.45 -27.53 -38.21
CA GLU A 580 -21.76 -26.26 -38.52
C GLU A 580 -22.35 -25.55 -39.76
N SER A 581 -22.77 -26.31 -40.78
CA SER A 581 -23.45 -25.78 -41.96
C SER A 581 -24.80 -25.11 -41.67
N SER A 582 -25.40 -25.39 -40.52
CA SER A 582 -26.66 -24.79 -40.07
C SER A 582 -26.47 -23.64 -39.09
N ARG A 583 -25.23 -23.37 -38.64
CA ARG A 583 -24.90 -22.24 -37.75
C ARG A 583 -25.21 -20.94 -38.46
N VAL A 584 -26.01 -20.10 -37.81
CA VAL A 584 -26.41 -18.76 -38.29
C VAL A 584 -25.85 -17.63 -37.44
N SER A 585 -25.34 -17.95 -36.24
CA SER A 585 -24.62 -17.01 -35.39
C SER A 585 -23.18 -16.82 -35.86
N ARG A 586 -22.57 -15.70 -35.44
CA ARG A 586 -21.13 -15.43 -35.59
C ARG A 586 -20.60 -14.70 -34.39
N THR A 587 -19.32 -14.92 -34.06
CA THR A 587 -18.62 -14.12 -33.05
C THR A 587 -18.20 -12.76 -33.54
N SER A 588 -17.86 -12.62 -34.84
CA SER A 588 -17.51 -11.33 -35.45
C SER A 588 -18.52 -10.93 -36.51
N ILE A 589 -19.18 -9.79 -36.29
CA ILE A 589 -20.11 -9.16 -37.23
C ILE A 589 -19.57 -7.75 -37.55
N PRO A 590 -19.44 -7.38 -38.84
CA PRO A 590 -18.97 -6.04 -39.20
C PRO A 590 -19.80 -4.93 -38.55
N GLY A 591 -19.13 -4.03 -37.85
CA GLY A 591 -19.76 -2.89 -37.17
C GLY A 591 -20.22 -3.16 -35.73
N VAL A 592 -20.07 -4.38 -35.20
CA VAL A 592 -20.33 -4.70 -33.79
C VAL A 592 -19.01 -4.92 -33.07
N ASP A 593 -18.82 -4.25 -31.93
CA ASP A 593 -17.57 -4.23 -31.17
C ASP A 593 -17.29 -5.55 -30.45
N ASP A 594 -18.35 -6.23 -29.96
CA ASP A 594 -18.20 -7.54 -29.35
C ASP A 594 -17.64 -8.54 -30.37
N THR A 595 -16.62 -9.30 -29.99
CA THR A 595 -15.99 -10.33 -30.83
C THR A 595 -15.92 -11.70 -30.17
N GLU A 596 -16.48 -11.83 -28.96
CA GLU A 596 -16.37 -13.03 -28.15
C GLU A 596 -17.60 -13.92 -28.25
N HIS A 597 -18.79 -13.33 -28.14
CA HIS A 597 -20.05 -14.07 -28.06
C HIS A 597 -20.55 -14.52 -29.43
N GLU A 598 -21.09 -15.73 -29.53
CA GLU A 598 -21.88 -16.10 -30.71
C GLU A 598 -23.17 -15.27 -30.72
N LYS A 599 -23.40 -14.49 -31.79
CA LYS A 599 -24.56 -13.59 -31.85
C LYS A 599 -25.30 -13.63 -33.17
N VAL A 600 -26.58 -13.30 -33.13
CA VAL A 600 -27.45 -13.23 -34.31
C VAL A 600 -28.36 -12.00 -34.23
N LEU A 601 -28.44 -11.26 -35.35
CA LEU A 601 -29.30 -10.09 -35.45
C LEU A 601 -30.78 -10.50 -35.35
N LEU A 602 -31.52 -9.78 -34.50
CA LEU A 602 -32.95 -9.97 -34.31
C LEU A 602 -33.74 -9.04 -35.24
N THR A 603 -34.09 -9.56 -36.41
CA THR A 603 -34.94 -8.85 -37.37
C THR A 603 -36.42 -8.92 -36.96
N LYS A 604 -37.18 -7.87 -37.29
CA LYS A 604 -38.63 -7.81 -37.09
C LYS A 604 -39.36 -9.06 -37.61
N GLY A 605 -40.37 -9.52 -36.88
CA GLY A 605 -41.17 -10.70 -37.20
C GLY A 605 -40.77 -11.95 -36.43
N SER A 606 -41.28 -13.10 -36.88
CA SER A 606 -41.03 -14.40 -36.24
C SER A 606 -39.85 -15.14 -36.86
N ARG A 607 -39.02 -15.76 -36.01
CA ARG A 607 -37.91 -16.62 -36.43
C ARG A 607 -37.76 -17.80 -35.48
N VAL A 608 -37.38 -18.95 -36.01
CA VAL A 608 -37.02 -20.14 -35.21
C VAL A 608 -35.52 -20.35 -35.28
N LEU A 609 -34.90 -20.57 -34.12
CA LEU A 609 -33.50 -20.94 -33.95
C LEU A 609 -33.39 -22.19 -33.08
N TYR A 610 -32.24 -22.86 -33.14
CA TYR A 610 -31.91 -24.00 -32.29
C TYR A 610 -30.59 -23.73 -31.57
N ALA A 611 -30.48 -24.17 -30.33
CA ALA A 611 -29.31 -23.96 -29.48
C ALA A 611 -29.16 -25.15 -28.51
N GLN A 612 -27.95 -25.32 -27.97
CA GLN A 612 -27.65 -26.35 -26.95
C GLN A 612 -27.41 -25.67 -25.60
N ASP A 613 -27.93 -26.22 -24.51
CA ASP A 613 -27.56 -25.80 -23.16
C ASP A 613 -26.18 -26.37 -22.74
N ASP A 614 -25.76 -26.06 -21.52
CA ASP A 614 -24.50 -26.52 -20.95
C ASP A 614 -24.54 -27.99 -20.46
N GLY A 615 -25.74 -28.56 -20.35
CA GLY A 615 -26.04 -29.97 -20.05
C GLY A 615 -26.11 -30.89 -21.29
N GLY A 616 -26.08 -30.31 -22.48
CA GLY A 616 -26.06 -30.98 -23.78
C GLY A 616 -27.42 -31.17 -24.45
N ASP A 617 -28.51 -30.67 -23.85
CA ASP A 617 -29.86 -30.74 -24.42
C ASP A 617 -30.04 -29.69 -25.52
N VAL A 618 -30.82 -30.02 -26.55
CA VAL A 618 -31.13 -29.14 -27.67
C VAL A 618 -32.48 -28.49 -27.45
N TYR A 619 -32.57 -27.19 -27.71
CA TYR A 619 -33.80 -26.41 -27.58
C TYR A 619 -34.17 -25.72 -28.88
N GLU A 620 -35.48 -25.65 -29.14
CA GLU A 620 -36.07 -24.79 -30.15
C GLU A 620 -36.44 -23.44 -29.51
N LEU A 621 -35.97 -22.35 -30.12
CA LEU A 621 -36.21 -20.97 -29.73
C LEU A 621 -37.11 -20.31 -30.78
N SER A 622 -38.39 -20.13 -30.46
CA SER A 622 -39.34 -19.39 -31.29
C SER A 622 -39.36 -17.93 -30.86
N ILE A 623 -38.73 -17.06 -31.64
CA ILE A 623 -38.51 -15.64 -31.33
C ILE A 623 -39.48 -14.78 -32.13
N PHE A 624 -40.11 -13.81 -31.48
CA PHE A 624 -40.92 -12.77 -32.10
C PHE A 624 -40.41 -11.38 -31.71
N VAL A 625 -40.04 -10.61 -32.72
CA VAL A 625 -39.57 -9.22 -32.56
C VAL A 625 -40.68 -8.27 -33.06
N PRO A 626 -41.25 -7.42 -32.20
CA PRO A 626 -42.31 -6.48 -32.58
C PRO A 626 -41.80 -5.40 -33.54
N GLU A 627 -42.72 -4.71 -34.24
CA GLU A 627 -42.34 -3.61 -35.14
C GLU A 627 -41.72 -2.41 -34.40
N ASP A 628 -42.18 -2.16 -33.17
CA ASP A 628 -41.79 -1.05 -32.31
C ASP A 628 -40.98 -1.53 -31.09
N LEU A 629 -39.88 -2.25 -31.32
CA LEU A 629 -39.00 -2.74 -30.25
C LEU A 629 -38.41 -1.56 -29.45
N GLY A 630 -38.53 -1.60 -28.13
CA GLY A 630 -38.03 -0.57 -27.20
C GLY A 630 -38.52 -0.79 -25.78
N GLN A 631 -38.39 0.23 -24.92
CA GLN A 631 -38.78 0.13 -23.49
C GLN A 631 -40.26 -0.22 -23.27
N THR A 632 -41.12 -0.01 -24.27
CA THR A 632 -42.57 -0.26 -24.18
C THR A 632 -43.02 -1.60 -24.75
N PHE A 633 -42.23 -2.25 -25.62
CA PHE A 633 -42.61 -3.49 -26.28
C PHE A 633 -41.45 -4.50 -26.24
N PRO A 634 -41.55 -5.56 -25.41
CA PRO A 634 -40.51 -6.59 -25.33
C PRO A 634 -40.52 -7.49 -26.58
N LEU A 635 -39.39 -8.13 -26.84
CA LEU A 635 -39.37 -9.31 -27.71
C LEU A 635 -39.84 -10.54 -26.93
N GLU A 636 -40.50 -11.47 -27.62
CA GLU A 636 -40.98 -12.73 -27.04
C GLU A 636 -40.08 -13.88 -27.50
N ILE A 637 -39.64 -14.73 -26.58
CA ILE A 637 -38.95 -15.99 -26.88
C ILE A 637 -39.72 -17.14 -26.24
N ALA A 638 -40.16 -18.09 -27.05
CA ALA A 638 -40.73 -19.34 -26.58
C ALA A 638 -39.69 -20.46 -26.69
N VAL A 639 -39.44 -21.18 -25.59
CA VAL A 639 -38.40 -22.21 -25.49
C VAL A 639 -39.04 -23.59 -25.37
N LYS A 640 -38.54 -24.55 -26.14
CA LYS A 640 -39.00 -25.95 -26.14
C LYS A 640 -37.81 -26.91 -26.16
N ASN A 641 -37.70 -27.77 -25.15
CA ASN A 641 -36.68 -28.83 -25.08
C ASN A 641 -36.99 -29.94 -26.12
N LEU A 642 -35.97 -30.34 -26.89
CA LEU A 642 -36.02 -31.40 -27.90
C LEU A 642 -35.25 -32.66 -27.50
N GLY A 643 -34.59 -32.65 -26.34
CA GLY A 643 -33.74 -33.72 -25.80
C GLY A 643 -32.27 -33.58 -26.21
N ARG A 644 -31.46 -34.57 -25.83
CA ARG A 644 -30.03 -34.62 -26.19
C ARG A 644 -29.83 -34.83 -27.69
N SER A 645 -28.89 -34.07 -28.26
CA SER A 645 -28.29 -34.40 -29.55
C SER A 645 -27.42 -35.64 -29.38
N ASP A 646 -27.77 -36.74 -30.05
CA ASP A 646 -26.85 -37.86 -30.25
C ASP A 646 -25.60 -37.44 -31.05
#